data_AF-A0AAF3J8F8-F1
#
_entry.id   AF-A0AAF3J8F8-F1
#
_cell.length_a   1.000
_cell.length_b   1.000
_cell.length_c   1.000
_cell.angle_alpha   90.00
_cell.angle_beta   90.00
_cell.angle_gamma   90.00
#
_symmetry.space_group_name_H-M   'P 1'
#
loop_
_entity.id
_entity.type
_entity.pdbx_description
1 polymer ?
#
loop_
_entity_poly.entity_id
_entity_poly.type
_entity_poly.pdbx_seq_one_letter_code
_entity_poly.pdbx_strand_id
1 'polypeptide(L)'
;MAEKAAAKGVELTETDQARYDLIIRNLQEVLGGEKLKDQLARGKNVHVYWGTATTGKPHVGYLVPMRKIADMLQAGLKVTILFADLHAFLDNMKSTWELLENRVIYYENVIKALLQSLDVPIEQLHFIRGTTYQLSKNYTYDILRLCAKISQRDALRAGAEVVKQVESPFLSGLLYPLLQALDEQYLKVDGQFGGVDQRKIFILAEEQLPNSEENSKIDLLDEPQIVQRKIEGAMCEIGAEDNGVLAFYQYVLFPIVLPNPVNVNGKSYGSFDELKGAFINGLLTGATLKEGLHKFLNELLAKVQNRCDTPEIKDAIRKGYQDVPEQKVSLSPTSIQLSESEKKAFDQIVNGLSIVGSEHSLKRSLQSNEPLKVSIPIFCKGRFHLGYLMPLLLIKKYLASGVNIQASILLIDMIGFLDNEKIPWAARDGRAAYFAVALKQVIQLLGLEDKVQVCRSADDENNNFSKDYVLEMYKMASIVTRDETSISEGTMLSGNLIPLIYALDVHYSNADVVLLGENNKDQIATLAEKLWNKSIGVNGPTQLIYPCLIGMNEAKMSATVLDAQLDPLDTAKQLKKKIAGSFCEPQNVKRNVALTLAQQLVFPLLDGEPLEISRSEENGGNISIENFDQLVKEFEVGSNPQFPLHPADLKTAVVNVINKLCEPLRSSIPQNVVTAAFPKNK
;
A
#
# COMPACT_ATOMS: atom_id res chain seq x y z
N MET A 1 -16.99 -47.10 -1.37
CA MET A 1 -17.80 -47.17 -0.15
C MET A 1 -16.85 -47.19 1.04
N ALA A 2 -16.56 -46.01 1.58
CA ALA A 2 -15.95 -45.82 2.88
C ALA A 2 -16.94 -44.93 3.64
N GLU A 3 -17.51 -45.43 4.72
CA GLU A 3 -18.52 -44.74 5.51
C GLU A 3 -17.98 -43.41 6.02
N LYS A 4 -18.71 -42.33 5.71
CA LYS A 4 -18.55 -41.02 6.33
C LYS A 4 -18.94 -41.14 7.79
N ALA A 5 -17.96 -41.17 8.69
CA ALA A 5 -18.19 -40.93 10.10
C ALA A 5 -18.65 -39.47 10.27
N ALA A 6 -19.92 -39.28 10.65
CA ALA A 6 -20.42 -38.00 11.10
C ALA A 6 -19.58 -37.54 12.31
N ALA A 7 -19.07 -36.30 12.27
CA ALA A 7 -18.42 -35.68 13.42
C ALA A 7 -19.41 -35.64 14.58
N LYS A 8 -19.19 -36.46 15.60
CA LYS A 8 -19.87 -36.34 16.89
C LYS A 8 -19.43 -35.02 17.51
N GLY A 9 -20.38 -34.15 17.87
CA GLY A 9 -20.10 -32.95 18.65
C GLY A 9 -19.36 -33.30 19.94
N VAL A 10 -18.36 -32.51 20.30
CA VAL A 10 -17.55 -32.74 21.50
C VAL A 10 -18.39 -32.38 22.73
N GLU A 11 -18.70 -33.35 23.59
CA GLU A 11 -19.36 -33.09 24.88
C GLU A 11 -18.35 -32.44 25.84
N LEU A 12 -18.67 -31.22 26.28
CA LEU A 12 -17.87 -30.48 27.26
C LEU A 12 -18.10 -31.04 28.67
N THR A 13 -17.06 -30.99 29.51
CA THR A 13 -17.22 -31.20 30.95
C THR A 13 -18.10 -30.09 31.54
N GLU A 14 -18.76 -30.31 32.69
CA GLU A 14 -19.55 -29.25 33.35
C GLU A 14 -18.72 -27.98 33.61
N THR A 15 -17.43 -28.15 33.91
CA THR A 15 -16.50 -27.03 34.12
C THR A 15 -16.21 -26.28 32.81
N ASP A 16 -15.96 -27.00 31.71
CA ASP A 16 -15.70 -26.35 30.42
C ASP A 16 -16.96 -25.74 29.80
N GLN A 17 -18.13 -26.31 30.08
CA GLN A 17 -19.41 -25.72 29.72
C GLN A 17 -19.63 -24.40 30.47
N ALA A 18 -19.39 -24.35 31.78
CA ALA A 18 -19.47 -23.11 32.54
C ALA A 18 -18.47 -22.04 32.05
N ARG A 19 -17.25 -22.45 31.64
CA ARG A 19 -16.27 -21.55 31.02
C ARG A 19 -16.77 -21.03 29.68
N TYR A 20 -17.30 -21.89 28.82
CA TYR A 20 -17.86 -21.51 27.53
C TYR A 20 -19.00 -20.50 27.70
N ASP A 21 -19.95 -20.79 28.59
CA ASP A 21 -21.10 -19.91 28.88
C ASP A 21 -20.64 -18.54 29.41
N LEU A 22 -19.61 -18.53 30.27
CA LEU A 22 -19.02 -17.28 30.77
C LEU A 22 -18.37 -16.44 29.66
N ILE A 23 -17.72 -17.08 28.69
CA ILE A 23 -17.10 -16.39 27.55
C ILE A 23 -18.20 -15.75 26.68
N ILE A 24 -19.23 -16.52 26.30
CA ILE A 24 -20.23 -16.08 25.32
C ILE A 24 -21.36 -15.23 25.88
N ARG A 25 -21.56 -15.18 27.21
CA ARG A 25 -22.68 -14.42 27.80
C ARG A 25 -22.67 -12.97 27.34
N ASN A 26 -23.84 -12.39 27.09
CA ASN A 26 -23.99 -10.98 26.67
C ASN A 26 -23.28 -10.60 25.35
N LEU A 27 -22.76 -11.56 24.57
CA LEU A 27 -22.34 -11.30 23.19
C LEU A 27 -23.57 -11.36 22.29
N GLN A 28 -23.66 -10.41 21.35
CA GLN A 28 -24.76 -10.37 20.39
C GLN A 28 -24.64 -11.46 19.31
N GLU A 29 -23.41 -11.84 18.94
CA GLU A 29 -23.12 -12.82 17.92
C GLU A 29 -21.81 -13.54 18.26
N VAL A 30 -21.72 -14.84 17.93
CA VAL A 30 -20.51 -15.65 18.07
C VAL A 30 -20.28 -16.40 16.76
N LEU A 31 -19.19 -16.07 16.06
CA LEU A 31 -18.71 -16.79 14.88
C LEU A 31 -17.67 -17.82 15.34
N GLY A 32 -17.75 -19.05 14.84
CA GLY A 32 -16.80 -20.11 15.20
C GLY A 32 -16.98 -20.70 16.62
N GLY A 33 -18.17 -20.63 17.20
CA GLY A 33 -18.44 -21.14 18.57
C GLY A 33 -18.05 -22.61 18.79
N GLU A 34 -18.25 -23.48 17.79
CA GLU A 34 -17.84 -24.89 17.88
C GLU A 34 -16.31 -25.07 17.96
N LYS A 35 -15.54 -24.23 17.24
CA LYS A 35 -14.06 -24.22 17.34
C LYS A 35 -13.60 -23.86 18.74
N LEU A 36 -14.28 -22.91 19.39
CA LEU A 36 -14.01 -22.55 20.77
C LEU A 36 -14.31 -23.72 21.72
N LYS A 37 -15.45 -24.41 21.56
CA LYS A 37 -15.78 -25.61 22.35
C LYS A 37 -14.71 -26.68 22.19
N ASP A 38 -14.29 -26.98 20.96
CA ASP A 38 -13.22 -27.94 20.68
C ASP A 38 -11.90 -27.58 21.36
N GLN A 39 -11.53 -26.30 21.34
CA GLN A 39 -10.30 -25.82 22.00
C GLN A 39 -10.38 -25.96 23.53
N LEU A 40 -11.52 -25.63 24.12
CA LEU A 40 -11.76 -25.80 25.55
C LEU A 40 -11.72 -27.28 25.96
N ALA A 41 -12.39 -28.15 25.20
CA ALA A 41 -12.40 -29.59 25.44
C ALA A 41 -10.99 -30.23 25.37
N ARG A 42 -10.11 -29.68 24.53
CA ARG A 42 -8.70 -30.11 24.43
C ARG A 42 -7.80 -29.55 25.53
N GLY A 43 -8.35 -28.77 26.47
CA GLY A 43 -7.59 -28.12 27.54
C GLY A 43 -6.64 -27.02 27.05
N LYS A 44 -6.87 -26.46 25.85
CA LYS A 44 -6.04 -25.38 25.32
C LYS A 44 -6.24 -24.11 26.16
N ASN A 45 -5.15 -23.40 26.47
CA ASN A 45 -5.27 -22.03 26.97
C ASN A 45 -5.58 -21.10 25.79
N VAL A 46 -6.87 -20.83 25.59
CA VAL A 46 -7.39 -20.02 24.49
C VAL A 46 -6.89 -18.58 24.63
N HIS A 47 -6.31 -18.04 23.56
CA HIS A 47 -5.78 -16.69 23.49
C HIS A 47 -6.68 -15.79 22.63
N VAL A 48 -7.23 -14.71 23.20
CA VAL A 48 -8.08 -13.77 22.46
C VAL A 48 -7.50 -12.35 22.52
N TYR A 49 -7.89 -11.49 21.58
CA TYR A 49 -7.59 -10.06 21.69
C TYR A 49 -8.78 -9.13 21.47
N TRP A 50 -8.61 -7.92 21.99
CA TRP A 50 -9.45 -6.76 21.73
C TRP A 50 -8.60 -5.55 21.36
N GLY A 51 -8.96 -4.89 20.26
CA GLY A 51 -8.28 -3.69 19.78
C GLY A 51 -9.02 -2.41 20.15
N THR A 52 -8.27 -1.39 20.53
CA THR A 52 -8.80 -0.03 20.73
C THR A 52 -7.91 1.01 20.09
N ALA A 53 -8.49 1.85 19.23
CA ALA A 53 -7.79 2.97 18.62
C ALA A 53 -7.61 4.10 19.65
N THR A 54 -6.36 4.48 19.93
CA THR A 54 -6.01 5.48 20.93
C THR A 54 -6.31 6.90 20.45
N THR A 55 -7.58 7.28 20.51
CA THR A 55 -8.15 8.53 19.97
C THR A 55 -8.56 9.49 21.08
N GLY A 56 -9.86 9.69 21.32
CA GLY A 56 -10.40 10.52 22.40
C GLY A 56 -10.10 9.96 23.80
N LYS A 57 -10.54 10.63 24.87
CA LYS A 57 -10.41 10.07 26.22
C LYS A 57 -11.36 8.87 26.39
N PRO A 58 -10.94 7.75 27.02
CA PRO A 58 -11.87 6.68 27.37
C PRO A 58 -13.02 7.21 28.23
N HIS A 59 -14.25 6.92 27.81
CA HIS A 59 -15.49 7.30 28.50
C HIS A 59 -16.14 6.07 29.15
N VAL A 60 -17.23 6.26 29.89
CA VAL A 60 -17.93 5.18 30.62
C VAL A 60 -18.36 3.99 29.75
N GLY A 61 -18.49 4.17 28.44
CA GLY A 61 -18.79 3.09 27.50
C GLY A 61 -17.70 2.02 27.45
N TYR A 62 -16.45 2.35 27.82
CA TYR A 62 -15.35 1.39 27.94
C TYR A 62 -15.60 0.33 29.04
N LEU A 63 -16.51 0.57 29.99
CA LEU A 63 -16.89 -0.45 30.98
C LEU A 63 -17.49 -1.70 30.33
N VAL A 64 -18.16 -1.56 29.18
CA VAL A 64 -18.77 -2.68 28.45
C VAL A 64 -17.70 -3.69 27.98
N PRO A 65 -16.71 -3.32 27.14
CA PRO A 65 -15.64 -4.24 26.76
C PRO A 65 -14.76 -4.66 27.93
N MET A 66 -14.50 -3.79 28.91
CA MET A 66 -13.70 -4.16 30.09
C MET A 66 -14.38 -5.26 30.91
N ARG A 67 -15.72 -5.26 31.01
CA ARG A 67 -16.44 -6.35 31.68
C ARG A 67 -16.34 -7.66 30.90
N LYS A 68 -16.40 -7.62 29.57
CA LYS A 68 -16.21 -8.83 28.76
C LYS A 68 -14.79 -9.41 28.90
N ILE A 69 -13.78 -8.54 28.97
CA ILE A 69 -12.39 -8.95 29.28
C ILE A 69 -12.31 -9.60 30.66
N ALA A 70 -12.99 -9.03 31.65
CA ALA A 70 -13.07 -9.62 32.98
C ALA A 70 -13.65 -11.04 32.96
N ASP A 71 -14.74 -11.26 32.21
CA ASP A 71 -15.34 -12.60 32.05
C ASP A 71 -14.35 -13.59 31.43
N MET A 72 -13.63 -13.18 30.39
CA MET A 72 -12.66 -14.03 29.69
C MET A 72 -11.47 -14.38 30.60
N LEU A 73 -10.94 -13.41 31.34
CA LEU A 73 -9.86 -13.65 32.32
C LEU A 73 -10.33 -14.59 33.45
N GLN A 74 -11.56 -14.43 33.95
CA GLN A 74 -12.16 -15.33 34.94
C GLN A 74 -12.38 -16.75 34.39
N ALA A 75 -12.71 -16.89 33.10
CA ALA A 75 -12.77 -18.17 32.40
C ALA A 75 -11.37 -18.79 32.13
N GLY A 76 -10.30 -18.11 32.55
CA GLY A 76 -8.92 -18.57 32.46
C GLY A 76 -8.27 -18.37 31.09
N LEU A 77 -8.85 -17.52 30.22
CA LEU A 77 -8.27 -17.20 28.91
C LEU A 77 -7.06 -16.27 29.06
N LYS A 78 -6.14 -16.40 28.10
CA LYS A 78 -5.15 -15.38 27.84
C LYS A 78 -5.79 -14.25 27.03
N VAL A 79 -5.66 -13.01 27.48
CA VAL A 79 -6.27 -11.84 26.81
C VAL A 79 -5.21 -10.81 26.46
N THR A 80 -5.17 -10.40 25.19
CA THR A 80 -4.33 -9.29 24.72
C THR A 80 -5.18 -8.06 24.44
N ILE A 81 -4.80 -6.90 24.98
CA ILE A 81 -5.35 -5.61 24.58
C ILE A 81 -4.36 -4.94 23.62
N LEU A 82 -4.82 -4.70 22.39
CA LEU A 82 -4.08 -4.00 21.36
C LEU A 82 -4.41 -2.50 21.43
N PHE A 83 -3.42 -1.69 21.77
CA PHE A 83 -3.45 -0.24 21.57
C PHE A 83 -3.12 0.07 20.11
N ALA A 84 -4.18 0.20 19.32
CA ALA A 84 -4.13 0.35 17.88
C ALA A 84 -3.82 1.81 17.48
N ASP A 85 -2.60 2.23 17.80
CA ASP A 85 -2.11 3.60 17.59
C ASP A 85 -1.98 3.97 16.12
N LEU A 86 -1.49 3.05 15.28
CA LEU A 86 -1.47 3.24 13.83
C LEU A 86 -2.89 3.38 13.26
N HIS A 87 -3.84 2.57 13.74
CA HIS A 87 -5.25 2.68 13.33
C HIS A 87 -5.88 4.02 13.72
N ALA A 88 -5.52 4.57 14.88
CA ALA A 88 -5.97 5.90 15.31
C ALA A 88 -5.48 7.02 14.37
N PHE A 89 -4.30 6.85 13.77
CA PHE A 89 -3.78 7.77 12.75
C PHE A 89 -4.44 7.55 11.37
N LEU A 90 -4.62 6.29 10.95
CA LEU A 90 -5.19 5.95 9.64
C LEU A 90 -6.67 6.35 9.50
N ASP A 91 -7.43 6.36 10.60
CA ASP A 91 -8.82 6.82 10.63
C ASP A 91 -8.89 8.35 10.66
N ASN A 92 -8.64 8.97 9.49
CA ASN A 92 -8.72 10.42 9.27
C ASN A 92 -7.92 11.25 10.30
N MET A 93 -6.76 10.77 10.72
CA MET A 93 -5.88 11.45 11.69
C MET A 93 -6.62 11.85 12.98
N LYS A 94 -7.53 11.00 13.49
CA LYS A 94 -8.14 11.19 14.83
C LYS A 94 -7.10 11.35 15.95
N SER A 95 -5.89 10.86 15.71
CA SER A 95 -4.67 11.19 16.46
C SER A 95 -3.54 11.56 15.50
N THR A 96 -2.73 12.56 15.86
CA THR A 96 -1.47 12.86 15.16
C THR A 96 -0.32 12.05 15.75
N TRP A 97 0.78 11.90 15.01
CA TRP A 97 1.92 11.08 15.41
C TRP A 97 2.54 11.56 16.74
N GLU A 98 2.58 12.87 16.97
CA GLU A 98 3.11 13.50 18.18
C GLU A 98 2.28 13.17 19.43
N LEU A 99 0.98 12.88 19.25
CA LEU A 99 0.04 12.59 20.34
C LEU A 99 -0.03 11.09 20.66
N LEU A 100 0.26 10.21 19.69
CA LEU A 100 0.00 8.77 19.81
C LEU A 100 0.68 8.14 21.02
N GLU A 101 1.97 8.41 21.24
CA GLU A 101 2.71 7.82 22.35
C GLU A 101 2.08 8.15 23.71
N ASN A 102 1.78 9.43 23.93
CA ASN A 102 1.17 9.89 25.17
C ASN A 102 -0.27 9.37 25.34
N ARG A 103 -1.02 9.23 24.23
CA ARG A 103 -2.35 8.61 24.24
C ARG A 103 -2.30 7.13 24.58
N VAL A 104 -1.32 6.38 24.07
CA VAL A 104 -1.10 4.97 24.43
C VAL A 104 -0.82 4.85 25.94
N ILE A 105 0.11 5.66 26.47
CA ILE A 105 0.44 5.67 27.90
C ILE A 105 -0.82 5.95 28.73
N TYR A 106 -1.62 6.94 28.34
CA TYR A 106 -2.86 7.27 29.05
C TYR A 106 -3.88 6.13 29.01
N TYR A 107 -4.13 5.54 27.83
CA TYR A 107 -5.06 4.42 27.66
C TYR A 107 -4.64 3.21 28.50
N GLU A 108 -3.36 2.87 28.48
CA GLU A 108 -2.80 1.74 29.22
C GLU A 108 -3.08 1.86 30.71
N ASN A 109 -2.79 3.03 31.30
CA ASN A 109 -3.01 3.28 32.71
C ASN A 109 -4.50 3.26 33.09
N VAL A 110 -5.36 3.90 32.30
CA VAL A 110 -6.80 3.93 32.56
C VAL A 110 -7.44 2.55 32.47
N ILE A 111 -7.12 1.77 31.44
CA ILE A 111 -7.65 0.42 31.25
C ILE A 111 -7.16 -0.52 32.36
N LYS A 112 -5.87 -0.43 32.73
CA LYS A 112 -5.32 -1.20 33.84
C LYS A 112 -6.02 -0.87 35.16
N ALA A 113 -6.24 0.42 35.44
CA ALA A 113 -6.94 0.86 36.65
C ALA A 113 -8.41 0.42 36.66
N LEU A 114 -9.08 0.41 35.50
CA LEU A 114 -10.46 -0.09 35.36
C LEU A 114 -10.54 -1.60 35.64
N LEU A 115 -9.65 -2.42 35.07
CA LEU A 115 -9.67 -3.86 35.31
C LEU A 115 -9.32 -4.22 36.75
N GLN A 116 -8.37 -3.49 37.36
CA GLN A 116 -8.03 -3.67 38.77
C GLN A 116 -9.15 -3.24 39.73
N SER A 117 -10.04 -2.34 39.33
CA SER A 117 -11.18 -1.92 40.17
C SER A 117 -12.37 -2.89 40.12
N LEU A 118 -12.34 -3.83 39.16
CA LEU A 118 -13.32 -4.92 39.02
C LEU A 118 -12.89 -6.22 39.74
N ASP A 119 -11.80 -6.19 40.51
CA ASP A 119 -11.27 -7.32 41.31
C ASP A 119 -11.03 -8.61 40.49
N VAL A 120 -10.49 -8.45 39.27
CA VAL A 120 -10.20 -9.56 38.33
C VAL A 120 -8.72 -9.95 38.36
N PRO A 121 -8.37 -11.25 38.26
CA PRO A 121 -6.99 -11.69 38.04
C PRO A 121 -6.47 -11.19 36.67
N ILE A 122 -5.47 -10.31 36.69
CA ILE A 122 -4.88 -9.69 35.48
C ILE A 122 -3.55 -10.35 35.06
N GLU A 123 -3.19 -11.49 35.62
CA GLU A 123 -1.92 -12.18 35.34
C GLU A 123 -1.84 -12.68 33.89
N GLN A 124 -2.98 -13.01 33.29
CA GLN A 124 -3.09 -13.44 31.89
C GLN A 124 -3.42 -12.29 30.91
N LEU A 125 -3.36 -11.04 31.39
CA LEU A 125 -3.60 -9.84 30.59
C LEU A 125 -2.28 -9.32 29.99
N HIS A 126 -2.26 -9.14 28.68
CA HIS A 126 -1.11 -8.62 27.94
C HIS A 126 -1.47 -7.35 27.19
N PHE A 127 -0.58 -6.38 27.22
CA PHE A 127 -0.71 -5.13 26.49
C PHE A 127 0.28 -5.09 25.34
N ILE A 128 -0.17 -4.66 24.18
CA ILE A 128 0.68 -4.49 23.00
C ILE A 128 0.27 -3.24 22.23
N ARG A 129 1.27 -2.53 21.71
CA ARG A 129 1.08 -1.34 20.87
C ARG A 129 1.24 -1.74 19.39
N GLY A 130 0.30 -1.34 18.52
CA GLY A 130 0.26 -1.78 17.12
C GLY A 130 1.55 -1.50 16.34
N THR A 131 2.08 -0.28 16.43
CA THR A 131 3.31 0.13 15.74
C THR A 131 4.56 -0.65 16.13
N THR A 132 4.53 -1.47 17.19
CA THR A 132 5.65 -2.34 17.56
C THR A 132 5.90 -3.47 16.56
N TYR A 133 4.87 -3.91 15.83
CA TYR A 133 4.98 -4.96 14.80
C TYR A 133 4.45 -4.54 13.42
N GLN A 134 3.48 -3.63 13.35
CA GLN A 134 2.81 -3.22 12.09
C GLN A 134 3.72 -2.43 11.14
N LEU A 135 4.87 -1.93 11.62
CA LEU A 135 5.88 -1.25 10.81
C LEU A 135 7.04 -2.18 10.38
N SER A 136 6.92 -3.48 10.67
CA SER A 136 7.96 -4.45 10.29
C SER A 136 7.82 -4.85 8.82
N LYS A 137 8.96 -5.11 8.17
CA LYS A 137 9.04 -5.57 6.78
C LYS A 137 8.13 -6.76 6.47
N ASN A 138 8.11 -7.77 7.37
CA ASN A 138 7.27 -8.96 7.17
C ASN A 138 5.79 -8.63 7.17
N TYR A 139 5.35 -7.78 8.11
CA TYR A 139 3.97 -7.32 8.18
C TYR A 139 3.60 -6.53 6.93
N THR A 140 4.48 -5.62 6.49
CA THR A 140 4.27 -4.86 5.25
C THR A 140 4.18 -5.77 4.03
N TYR A 141 5.00 -6.82 3.94
CA TYR A 141 4.90 -7.81 2.86
C TYR A 141 3.55 -8.50 2.82
N ASP A 142 3.02 -8.92 3.97
CA ASP A 142 1.70 -9.53 4.03
C ASP A 142 0.58 -8.54 3.70
N ILE A 143 0.68 -7.28 4.14
CA ILE A 143 -0.23 -6.19 3.72
C ILE A 143 -0.22 -6.02 2.19
N LEU A 144 0.95 -5.91 1.58
CA LEU A 144 1.06 -5.70 0.13
C LEU A 144 0.47 -6.90 -0.64
N ARG A 145 0.68 -8.13 -0.15
CA ARG A 145 0.07 -9.34 -0.72
C ARG A 145 -1.44 -9.36 -0.55
N LEU A 146 -1.93 -8.90 0.60
CA LEU A 146 -3.36 -8.83 0.88
C LEU A 146 -4.04 -7.77 -0.02
N CYS A 147 -3.41 -6.61 -0.21
CA CYS A 147 -3.86 -5.58 -1.16
C CYS A 147 -3.90 -6.07 -2.61
N ALA A 148 -3.04 -7.01 -3.00
CA ALA A 148 -3.05 -7.60 -4.35
C ALA A 148 -4.21 -8.60 -4.55
N LYS A 149 -4.79 -9.13 -3.46
CA LYS A 149 -5.92 -10.07 -3.49
C LYS A 149 -7.28 -9.41 -3.28
N ILE A 150 -7.31 -8.29 -2.57
CA ILE A 150 -8.55 -7.61 -2.17
C ILE A 150 -8.84 -6.44 -3.10
N SER A 151 -10.08 -6.39 -3.60
CA SER A 151 -10.56 -5.25 -4.39
C SER A 151 -10.80 -4.01 -3.52
N GLN A 152 -10.69 -2.82 -4.12
CA GLN A 152 -11.01 -1.56 -3.43
C GLN A 152 -12.44 -1.57 -2.85
N ARG A 153 -13.38 -2.19 -3.57
CA ARG A 153 -14.79 -2.32 -3.16
C ARG A 153 -14.93 -3.18 -1.90
N ASP A 154 -14.22 -4.30 -1.83
CA ASP A 154 -14.35 -5.22 -0.69
C ASP A 154 -13.66 -4.64 0.55
N ALA A 155 -12.52 -3.97 0.39
CA ALA A 155 -11.88 -3.20 1.45
C ALA A 155 -12.80 -2.09 1.98
N LEU A 156 -13.43 -1.32 1.08
CA LEU A 156 -14.41 -0.30 1.45
C LEU A 156 -15.59 -0.89 2.22
N ARG A 157 -16.16 -1.99 1.72
CA ARG A 157 -17.27 -2.70 2.39
C ARG A 157 -16.88 -3.12 3.80
N ALA A 158 -15.67 -3.66 3.97
CA ALA A 158 -15.16 -4.09 5.27
C ALA A 158 -15.01 -2.93 6.28
N GLY A 159 -14.49 -1.78 5.84
CA GLY A 159 -14.25 -0.63 6.71
C GLY A 159 -15.43 0.33 6.90
N ALA A 160 -16.58 0.11 6.23
CA ALA A 160 -17.65 1.11 6.10
C ALA A 160 -18.25 1.60 7.43
N GLU A 161 -18.34 0.73 8.44
CA GLU A 161 -18.95 1.04 9.75
C GLU A 161 -17.94 1.49 10.81
N VAL A 162 -16.65 1.32 10.53
CA VAL A 162 -15.55 1.60 11.48
C VAL A 162 -14.82 2.89 11.11
N VAL A 163 -14.47 3.03 9.83
CA VAL A 163 -13.74 4.19 9.32
C VAL A 163 -14.71 5.31 9.02
N LYS A 164 -14.39 6.54 9.44
CA LYS A 164 -15.22 7.70 9.17
C LYS A 164 -15.34 7.94 7.66
N GLN A 165 -16.58 7.95 7.17
CA GLN A 165 -16.89 8.26 5.77
C GLN A 165 -16.91 9.78 5.57
N VAL A 166 -16.17 10.26 4.58
CA VAL A 166 -16.06 11.68 4.20
C VAL A 166 -16.23 11.79 2.68
N GLU A 167 -16.58 12.99 2.19
CA GLU A 167 -16.84 13.24 0.76
C GLU A 167 -15.65 12.89 -0.13
N SER A 168 -14.42 13.19 0.31
CA SER A 168 -13.17 12.85 -0.36
C SER A 168 -12.35 11.90 0.54
N PRO A 169 -12.63 10.59 0.51
CA PRO A 169 -12.04 9.66 1.47
C PRO A 169 -10.58 9.36 1.15
N PHE A 170 -9.75 9.35 2.20
CA PHE A 170 -8.33 9.03 2.09
C PHE A 170 -8.09 7.53 1.79
N LEU A 171 -6.94 7.25 1.19
CA LEU A 171 -6.47 5.90 0.89
C LEU A 171 -6.27 5.08 2.18
N SER A 172 -5.81 5.71 3.26
CA SER A 172 -5.63 5.08 4.58
C SER A 172 -6.87 4.33 5.06
N GLY A 173 -8.07 4.82 4.75
CA GLY A 173 -9.33 4.18 5.10
C GLY A 173 -9.57 2.84 4.39
N LEU A 174 -8.94 2.57 3.23
CA LEU A 174 -8.97 1.25 2.59
C LEU A 174 -7.94 0.30 3.19
N LEU A 175 -6.83 0.83 3.72
CA LEU A 175 -5.79 0.01 4.36
C LEU A 175 -6.20 -0.43 5.77
N TYR A 176 -6.91 0.43 6.51
CA TYR A 176 -7.36 0.17 7.88
C TYR A 176 -7.93 -1.25 8.10
N PRO A 177 -8.96 -1.71 7.36
CA PRO A 177 -9.55 -3.03 7.60
C PRO A 177 -8.59 -4.19 7.31
N LEU A 178 -7.63 -4.01 6.40
CA LEU A 178 -6.63 -5.03 6.08
C LEU A 178 -5.59 -5.17 7.19
N LEU A 179 -5.21 -4.06 7.83
CA LEU A 179 -4.33 -4.10 9.00
C LEU A 179 -5.00 -4.85 10.15
N GLN A 180 -6.24 -4.47 10.47
CA GLN A 180 -6.98 -5.14 11.53
C GLN A 180 -7.19 -6.64 11.23
N ALA A 181 -7.39 -7.02 9.97
CA ALA A 181 -7.48 -8.43 9.60
C ALA A 181 -6.17 -9.19 9.89
N LEU A 182 -5.00 -8.62 9.58
CA LEU A 182 -3.70 -9.25 9.85
C LEU A 182 -3.31 -9.29 11.32
N ASP A 183 -3.88 -8.43 12.17
CA ASP A 183 -3.60 -8.41 13.61
C ASP A 183 -3.86 -9.78 14.25
N GLU A 184 -4.89 -10.51 13.83
CA GLU A 184 -5.21 -11.86 14.34
C GLU A 184 -4.01 -12.82 14.16
N GLN A 185 -3.43 -12.84 12.97
CA GLN A 185 -2.30 -13.71 12.65
C GLN A 185 -1.02 -13.30 13.38
N TYR A 186 -0.74 -12.00 13.46
CA TYR A 186 0.51 -11.48 14.03
C TYR A 186 0.53 -11.50 15.56
N LEU A 187 -0.63 -11.31 16.19
CA LEU A 187 -0.80 -11.50 17.63
C LEU A 187 -0.83 -12.98 18.03
N LYS A 188 -0.96 -13.89 17.06
CA LYS A 188 -1.05 -15.35 17.28
C LYS A 188 -2.16 -15.68 18.27
N VAL A 189 -3.33 -15.12 18.02
CA VAL A 189 -4.54 -15.35 18.80
C VAL A 189 -5.37 -16.46 18.18
N ASP A 190 -6.26 -17.02 18.99
CA ASP A 190 -7.24 -18.03 18.61
C ASP A 190 -8.59 -17.43 18.19
N GLY A 191 -8.80 -16.14 18.52
CA GLY A 191 -9.97 -15.37 18.12
C GLY A 191 -9.87 -13.91 18.54
N GLN A 192 -10.84 -13.13 18.06
CA GLN A 192 -10.97 -11.71 18.33
C GLN A 192 -12.39 -11.38 18.77
N PHE A 193 -12.56 -10.30 19.54
CA PHE A 193 -13.88 -9.77 19.86
C PHE A 193 -13.88 -8.25 19.80
N GLY A 194 -15.05 -7.67 19.51
CA GLY A 194 -15.22 -6.23 19.35
C GLY A 194 -16.69 -5.86 19.23
N GLY A 195 -16.94 -4.60 18.88
CA GLY A 195 -18.29 -4.13 18.58
C GLY A 195 -18.83 -4.72 17.27
N VAL A 196 -20.15 -4.73 17.13
CA VAL A 196 -20.84 -5.25 15.92
C VAL A 196 -20.50 -4.46 14.66
N ASP A 197 -20.08 -3.22 14.80
CA ASP A 197 -19.54 -2.35 13.74
C ASP A 197 -18.27 -2.93 13.09
N GLN A 198 -17.51 -3.76 13.81
CA GLN A 198 -16.28 -4.38 13.31
C GLN A 198 -16.52 -5.73 12.61
N ARG A 199 -17.76 -6.23 12.62
CA ARG A 199 -18.12 -7.57 12.11
C ARG A 199 -17.64 -7.82 10.68
N LYS A 200 -17.74 -6.83 9.80
CA LYS A 200 -17.32 -6.98 8.39
C LYS A 200 -15.81 -7.14 8.24
N ILE A 201 -15.02 -6.59 9.15
CA ILE A 201 -13.56 -6.77 9.19
C ILE A 201 -13.23 -8.17 9.70
N PHE A 202 -13.94 -8.69 10.71
CA PHE A 202 -13.76 -10.05 11.20
C PHE A 202 -14.02 -11.09 10.09
N ILE A 203 -15.09 -10.89 9.31
CA ILE A 203 -15.39 -11.75 8.15
C ILE A 203 -14.29 -11.65 7.09
N LEU A 204 -13.75 -10.44 6.86
CA LEU A 204 -12.63 -10.27 5.92
C LEU A 204 -11.40 -11.07 6.37
N ALA A 205 -11.08 -11.08 7.67
CA ALA A 205 -9.98 -11.86 8.22
C ALA A 205 -10.21 -13.37 8.00
N GLU A 206 -11.41 -13.86 8.28
CA GLU A 206 -11.78 -15.27 8.10
C GLU A 206 -11.74 -15.71 6.63
N GLU A 207 -12.11 -14.83 5.68
CA GLU A 207 -12.09 -15.12 4.25
C GLU A 207 -10.68 -15.14 3.63
N GLN A 208 -9.76 -14.32 4.15
CA GLN A 208 -8.48 -14.03 3.48
C GLN A 208 -7.25 -14.65 4.15
N LEU A 209 -7.31 -14.95 5.44
CA LEU A 209 -6.22 -15.61 6.14
C LEU A 209 -6.27 -17.12 5.88
N PRO A 210 -5.11 -17.81 5.75
CA PRO A 210 -5.08 -19.24 5.53
C PRO A 210 -5.72 -19.97 6.71
N ASN A 211 -6.95 -20.44 6.50
CA ASN A 211 -7.65 -21.33 7.40
C ASN A 211 -6.93 -22.69 7.41
N SER A 212 -6.62 -23.20 8.60
CA SER A 212 -6.65 -24.65 8.80
C SER A 212 -8.04 -25.14 8.35
N GLU A 213 -8.09 -25.92 7.27
CA GLU A 213 -9.22 -26.61 6.59
C GLU A 213 -10.57 -26.73 7.35
N GLU A 214 -11.79 -26.78 6.78
CA GLU A 214 -12.44 -26.48 5.48
C GLU A 214 -13.97 -26.81 5.67
N ASN A 215 -14.88 -26.10 4.96
CA ASN A 215 -16.31 -26.40 4.67
C ASN A 215 -17.45 -25.98 5.65
N SER A 216 -18.09 -24.82 5.38
CA SER A 216 -19.34 -24.72 4.58
C SER A 216 -20.04 -23.35 4.77
N LYS A 217 -20.28 -22.59 3.68
CA LYS A 217 -21.19 -21.43 3.62
C LYS A 217 -22.55 -21.84 3.03
N ILE A 218 -23.65 -21.17 3.43
CA ILE A 218 -24.77 -20.59 2.63
C ILE A 218 -25.65 -19.68 3.53
N ASP A 219 -26.17 -18.60 2.92
CA ASP A 219 -26.90 -17.38 3.40
C ASP A 219 -28.37 -17.52 3.88
N LEU A 220 -28.91 -16.46 4.50
CA LEU A 220 -30.36 -16.09 4.47
C LEU A 220 -30.64 -14.60 4.85
N LEU A 221 -30.69 -13.73 3.83
CA LEU A 221 -31.30 -12.37 3.82
C LEU A 221 -32.82 -12.48 4.11
N ASP A 222 -33.61 -11.53 4.64
CA ASP A 222 -33.53 -10.14 5.17
C ASP A 222 -34.90 -9.85 5.85
N GLU A 223 -35.05 -8.86 6.75
CA GLU A 223 -36.35 -8.17 6.93
C GLU A 223 -36.19 -6.65 7.27
N PRO A 224 -37.00 -5.74 6.67
CA PRO A 224 -36.73 -4.29 6.55
C PRO A 224 -37.10 -3.42 7.76
N GLN A 225 -37.43 -4.00 8.91
CA GLN A 225 -38.09 -3.29 10.02
C GLN A 225 -37.11 -2.69 11.05
N ILE A 226 -35.80 -2.89 10.82
CA ILE A 226 -34.70 -2.56 11.72
C ILE A 226 -34.12 -1.14 11.51
N VAL A 227 -34.50 -0.46 10.42
CA VAL A 227 -33.84 0.80 10.01
C VAL A 227 -34.59 2.06 10.51
N GLN A 228 -35.91 2.02 10.73
CA GLN A 228 -36.69 3.25 10.96
C GLN A 228 -36.99 3.59 12.43
N ARG A 229 -36.77 2.68 13.40
CA ARG A 229 -36.98 2.94 14.85
C ARG A 229 -35.76 3.48 15.59
N LYS A 230 -34.61 3.60 14.93
CA LYS A 230 -33.32 3.89 15.58
C LYS A 230 -33.10 5.35 15.98
N ILE A 231 -34.03 6.30 15.77
CA ILE A 231 -33.70 7.73 15.91
C ILE A 231 -34.66 8.60 16.75
N GLU A 232 -35.92 8.24 17.04
CA GLU A 232 -36.85 9.28 17.53
C GLU A 232 -37.41 9.01 18.96
N GLY A 233 -36.66 9.45 19.99
CA GLY A 233 -37.27 9.96 21.24
C GLY A 233 -37.00 9.25 22.58
N ALA A 234 -35.77 8.89 22.92
CA ALA A 234 -35.47 8.13 24.15
C ALA A 234 -36.02 8.75 25.46
N MET A 235 -37.00 8.07 26.05
CA MET A 235 -37.71 8.39 27.31
C MET A 235 -37.36 7.39 28.42
N CYS A 236 -37.49 7.82 29.69
CA CYS A 236 -37.31 6.97 30.87
C CYS A 236 -38.59 6.97 31.72
N GLU A 237 -39.64 6.30 31.23
CA GLU A 237 -40.92 6.11 31.90
C GLU A 237 -41.23 4.62 32.16
N ILE A 238 -42.15 4.35 33.09
CA ILE A 238 -42.57 3.01 33.48
C ILE A 238 -43.36 2.39 32.32
N GLY A 239 -42.90 1.26 31.80
CA GLY A 239 -43.50 0.57 30.65
C GLY A 239 -42.89 0.88 29.27
N ALA A 240 -41.83 1.69 29.20
CA ALA A 240 -41.08 1.91 27.96
C ALA A 240 -40.11 0.75 27.65
N GLU A 241 -40.14 0.22 26.42
CA GLU A 241 -39.35 -0.96 26.01
C GLU A 241 -37.84 -0.70 25.91
N ASP A 242 -37.38 0.55 25.68
CA ASP A 242 -35.96 0.93 25.61
C ASP A 242 -35.56 1.93 26.71
N ASN A 243 -35.49 1.45 27.95
CA ASN A 243 -35.02 2.23 29.10
C ASN A 243 -33.49 2.13 29.20
N GLY A 244 -32.76 3.14 28.70
CA GLY A 244 -31.28 3.18 28.72
C GLY A 244 -30.65 3.09 30.12
N VAL A 245 -31.39 3.47 31.18
CA VAL A 245 -30.95 3.27 32.57
C VAL A 245 -31.04 1.79 32.92
N LEU A 246 -32.17 1.13 32.62
CA LEU A 246 -32.31 -0.33 32.81
C LEU A 246 -31.36 -1.13 31.93
N ALA A 247 -31.10 -0.71 30.69
CA ALA A 247 -30.09 -1.34 29.84
C ALA A 247 -28.69 -1.24 30.45
N PHE A 248 -28.36 -0.11 31.09
CA PHE A 248 -27.12 0.02 31.85
C PHE A 248 -27.10 -0.91 33.08
N TYR A 249 -28.22 -1.05 33.80
CA TYR A 249 -28.32 -2.03 34.88
C TYR A 249 -28.12 -3.46 34.34
N GLN A 250 -28.77 -3.82 33.23
CA GLN A 250 -28.73 -5.15 32.63
C GLN A 250 -27.36 -5.53 32.07
N TYR A 251 -26.77 -4.66 31.26
CA TYR A 251 -25.57 -4.97 30.49
C TYR A 251 -24.27 -4.48 31.15
N VAL A 252 -24.35 -3.58 32.14
CA VAL A 252 -23.18 -3.03 32.83
C VAL A 252 -23.21 -3.33 34.32
N LEU A 253 -24.24 -2.91 35.05
CA LEU A 253 -24.20 -2.90 36.52
C LEU A 253 -24.36 -4.30 37.14
N PHE A 254 -25.41 -5.05 36.81
CA PHE A 254 -25.61 -6.42 37.31
C PHE A 254 -24.46 -7.35 36.94
N PRO A 255 -23.94 -7.32 35.69
CA PRO A 255 -22.73 -8.04 35.36
C PRO A 255 -21.56 -7.68 36.26
N ILE A 256 -21.34 -6.41 36.62
CA ILE A 256 -20.23 -5.98 37.48
C ILE A 256 -20.39 -6.43 38.94
N VAL A 257 -21.58 -6.32 39.52
CA VAL A 257 -21.77 -6.55 40.96
C VAL A 257 -21.98 -8.00 41.35
N LEU A 258 -22.45 -8.87 40.44
CA LEU A 258 -22.75 -10.27 40.76
C LEU A 258 -21.52 -11.00 41.34
N PRO A 259 -21.67 -11.74 42.46
CA PRO A 259 -22.91 -12.14 43.11
C PRO A 259 -23.48 -11.15 44.15
N ASN A 260 -22.86 -9.98 44.32
CA ASN A 260 -23.31 -8.97 45.29
C ASN A 260 -24.60 -8.29 44.80
N PRO A 261 -25.58 -8.07 45.69
CA PRO A 261 -26.82 -7.40 45.32
C PRO A 261 -26.62 -5.92 45.06
N VAL A 262 -27.40 -5.37 44.13
CA VAL A 262 -27.44 -3.95 43.81
C VAL A 262 -28.33 -3.23 44.82
N ASN A 263 -27.80 -2.21 45.49
CA ASN A 263 -28.58 -1.41 46.44
C ASN A 263 -29.14 -0.15 45.76
N VAL A 264 -30.46 -0.06 45.63
CA VAL A 264 -31.15 1.16 45.15
C VAL A 264 -32.21 1.56 46.17
N ASN A 265 -32.17 2.80 46.65
CA ASN A 265 -33.11 3.37 47.62
C ASN A 265 -33.30 2.52 48.91
N GLY A 266 -32.19 1.99 49.45
CA GLY A 266 -32.19 1.20 50.69
C GLY A 266 -32.71 -0.25 50.55
N LYS A 267 -33.02 -0.71 49.33
CA LYS A 267 -33.38 -2.11 49.02
C LYS A 267 -32.32 -2.78 48.16
N SER A 268 -32.03 -4.04 48.47
CA SER A 268 -31.04 -4.89 47.78
C SER A 268 -31.73 -5.77 46.74
N TYR A 269 -31.23 -5.77 45.51
CA TYR A 269 -31.73 -6.58 44.39
C TYR A 269 -30.65 -7.59 43.95
N GLY A 270 -30.98 -8.89 43.97
CA GLY A 270 -30.04 -9.96 43.64
C GLY A 270 -29.95 -10.27 42.14
N SER A 271 -30.96 -9.88 41.37
CA SER A 271 -31.01 -10.10 39.91
C SER A 271 -31.62 -8.92 39.17
N PHE A 272 -31.33 -8.82 37.86
CA PHE A 272 -31.92 -7.80 37.00
C PHE A 272 -33.45 -7.92 36.94
N ASP A 273 -33.98 -9.14 36.94
CA ASP A 273 -35.42 -9.39 36.87
C ASP A 273 -36.15 -8.87 38.13
N GLU A 274 -35.55 -8.99 39.31
CA GLU A 274 -36.08 -8.42 40.56
C GLU A 274 -36.13 -6.88 40.52
N LEU A 275 -35.06 -6.25 40.03
CA LEU A 275 -34.96 -4.79 39.91
C LEU A 275 -35.90 -4.24 38.83
N LYS A 276 -35.99 -4.93 37.68
CA LYS A 276 -36.94 -4.62 36.60
C LYS A 276 -38.38 -4.77 37.09
N GLY A 277 -38.70 -5.83 37.84
CA GLY A 277 -40.00 -6.03 38.46
C GLY A 277 -40.37 -4.92 39.46
N ALA A 278 -39.43 -4.49 40.30
CA ALA A 278 -39.66 -3.38 41.24
C ALA A 278 -39.87 -2.02 40.54
N PHE A 279 -39.21 -1.79 39.40
CA PHE A 279 -39.43 -0.61 38.57
C PHE A 279 -40.80 -0.63 37.85
N ILE A 280 -41.19 -1.77 37.27
CA ILE A 280 -42.48 -1.94 36.60
C ILE A 280 -43.65 -1.78 37.58
N ASN A 281 -43.49 -2.26 38.83
CA ASN A 281 -44.51 -2.18 39.87
C ASN A 281 -44.55 -0.83 40.61
N GLY A 282 -43.82 0.19 40.15
CA GLY A 282 -43.83 1.55 40.73
C GLY A 282 -43.12 1.69 42.09
N LEU A 283 -42.42 0.65 42.57
CA LEU A 283 -41.63 0.68 43.81
C LEU A 283 -40.30 1.43 43.64
N LEU A 284 -39.82 1.54 42.40
CA LEU A 284 -38.68 2.36 42.00
C LEU A 284 -39.13 3.36 40.94
N THR A 285 -38.75 4.63 41.09
CA THR A 285 -38.98 5.67 40.08
C THR A 285 -37.74 5.87 39.22
N GLY A 286 -37.91 6.45 38.03
CA GLY A 286 -36.79 6.77 37.14
C GLY A 286 -35.73 7.68 37.82
N ALA A 287 -36.14 8.55 38.75
CA ALA A 287 -35.23 9.36 39.56
C ALA A 287 -34.39 8.51 40.52
N THR A 288 -34.99 7.55 41.22
CA THR A 288 -34.28 6.67 42.17
C THR A 288 -33.29 5.71 41.48
N LEU A 289 -33.62 5.19 40.29
CA LEU A 289 -32.68 4.37 39.51
C LEU A 289 -31.48 5.19 39.02
N LYS A 290 -31.71 6.44 38.60
CA LYS A 290 -30.66 7.37 38.18
C LYS A 290 -29.74 7.75 39.36
N GLU A 291 -30.30 7.97 40.55
CA GLU A 291 -29.53 8.25 41.76
C GLU A 291 -28.66 7.06 42.20
N GLY A 292 -29.21 5.84 42.22
CA GLY A 292 -28.45 4.62 42.51
C GLY A 292 -27.31 4.38 41.51
N LEU A 293 -27.59 4.59 40.22
CA LEU A 293 -26.60 4.48 39.16
C LEU A 293 -25.50 5.55 39.30
N HIS A 294 -25.88 6.79 39.62
CA HIS A 294 -24.95 7.88 39.86
C HIS A 294 -24.00 7.59 41.02
N LYS A 295 -24.54 7.09 42.15
CA LYS A 295 -23.72 6.72 43.32
C LYS A 295 -22.72 5.62 42.99
N PHE A 296 -23.17 4.55 42.34
CA PHE A 296 -22.31 3.45 41.92
C PHE A 296 -21.19 3.90 40.96
N LEU A 297 -21.55 4.67 39.93
CA LEU A 297 -20.57 5.20 38.98
C LEU A 297 -19.54 6.10 39.67
N ASN A 298 -19.96 6.97 40.59
CA ASN A 298 -19.02 7.83 41.32
C ASN A 298 -18.06 7.02 42.21
N GLU A 299 -18.53 5.97 42.88
CA GLU A 299 -17.67 5.10 43.69
C GLU A 299 -16.64 4.33 42.84
N LEU A 300 -17.08 3.78 41.69
CA LEU A 300 -16.19 3.11 40.75
C LEU A 300 -15.18 4.07 40.13
N LEU A 301 -15.65 5.24 39.68
CA LEU A 301 -14.79 6.26 39.09
C LEU A 301 -13.79 6.82 40.11
N ALA A 302 -14.16 6.98 41.38
CA ALA A 302 -13.24 7.41 42.44
C ALA A 302 -12.09 6.40 42.63
N LYS A 303 -12.36 5.08 42.60
CA LYS A 303 -11.31 4.05 42.65
C LYS A 303 -10.33 4.17 41.48
N VAL A 304 -10.85 4.44 40.28
CA VAL A 304 -10.02 4.61 39.08
C VAL A 304 -9.22 5.91 39.15
N GLN A 305 -9.86 7.02 39.53
CA GLN A 305 -9.25 8.33 39.66
C GLN A 305 -8.09 8.33 40.67
N ASN A 306 -8.29 7.73 41.84
CA ASN A 306 -7.24 7.63 42.87
C ASN A 306 -6.01 6.85 42.39
N ARG A 307 -6.20 5.82 41.53
CA ARG A 307 -5.10 5.05 40.95
C ARG A 307 -4.41 5.79 39.79
N CYS A 308 -5.14 6.67 39.11
CA CYS A 308 -4.63 7.46 37.99
C CYS A 308 -4.04 8.83 38.40
N ASP A 309 -4.03 9.18 39.69
CA ASP A 309 -3.52 10.46 40.20
C ASP A 309 -1.98 10.47 40.35
N THR A 310 -1.27 10.13 39.27
CA THR A 310 0.22 10.15 39.24
C THR A 310 0.76 11.28 38.35
N PRO A 311 1.98 11.79 38.63
CA PRO A 311 2.63 12.80 37.78
C PRO A 311 2.78 12.35 36.33
N GLU A 312 3.07 11.07 36.08
CA GLU A 312 3.24 10.51 34.74
C GLU A 312 1.94 10.58 33.93
N ILE A 313 0.80 10.21 34.54
CA ILE A 313 -0.50 10.24 33.88
C ILE A 313 -0.94 11.68 33.61
N LYS A 314 -0.70 12.60 34.56
CA LYS A 314 -0.97 14.04 34.36
C LYS A 314 -0.17 14.61 33.19
N ASP A 315 1.10 14.22 33.07
CA ASP A 315 1.96 14.65 31.94
C ASP A 315 1.51 14.03 30.61
N ALA A 316 1.14 12.73 30.60
CA ALA A 316 0.61 12.05 29.42
C ALA A 316 -0.71 12.68 28.93
N ILE A 317 -1.63 13.05 29.84
CA ILE A 317 -2.86 13.76 29.47
C ILE A 317 -2.53 15.12 28.85
N ARG A 318 -1.63 15.88 29.48
CA ARG A 318 -1.22 17.21 29.00
C ARG A 318 -0.63 17.12 27.58
N LYS A 319 0.28 16.17 27.35
CA LYS A 319 0.96 16.01 26.06
C LYS A 319 0.09 15.34 25.00
N GLY A 320 -0.78 14.39 25.37
CA GLY A 320 -1.59 13.59 24.44
C GLY A 320 -2.90 14.26 23.97
N TYR A 321 -3.32 15.34 24.63
CA TYR A 321 -4.57 16.07 24.31
C TYR A 321 -4.39 17.59 24.21
N GLN A 322 -3.17 18.04 23.96
CA GLN A 322 -2.91 19.44 23.58
C GLN A 322 -3.30 19.69 22.11
N ASP A 323 -3.66 20.94 21.80
CA ASP A 323 -3.87 21.37 20.42
C ASP A 323 -2.52 21.40 19.69
N VAL A 324 -2.38 20.57 18.66
CA VAL A 324 -1.21 20.56 17.78
C VAL A 324 -1.52 21.52 16.61
N PRO A 325 -0.76 22.60 16.42
CA PRO A 325 -0.94 23.48 15.26
C PRO A 325 -0.71 22.69 13.98
N GLU A 326 -1.57 22.85 12.96
CA GLU A 326 -1.29 22.34 11.62
C GLU A 326 0.01 22.95 11.09
N GLN A 327 1.07 22.15 11.00
CA GLN A 327 2.28 22.56 10.29
C GLN A 327 2.01 22.56 8.78
N LYS A 328 1.52 23.69 8.26
CA LYS A 328 1.55 23.97 6.82
C LYS A 328 2.96 24.43 6.46
N VAL A 329 3.86 23.47 6.22
CA VAL A 329 5.11 23.76 5.51
C VAL A 329 4.76 23.93 4.04
N SER A 330 4.40 25.14 3.63
CA SER A 330 4.44 25.48 2.20
C SER A 330 5.86 26.00 1.91
N LEU A 331 6.62 25.20 1.17
CA LEU A 331 7.86 25.67 0.59
C LEU A 331 7.50 26.70 -0.49
N SER A 332 7.79 27.97 -0.24
CA SER A 332 7.74 28.99 -1.29
C SER A 332 8.90 28.72 -2.27
N PRO A 333 8.65 28.66 -3.58
CA PRO A 333 9.72 28.46 -4.54
C PRO A 333 10.62 29.69 -4.50
N THR A 334 11.84 29.52 -3.99
CA THR A 334 12.88 30.54 -4.13
C THR A 334 13.29 30.53 -5.60
N SER A 335 13.18 31.67 -6.29
CA SER A 335 13.54 31.77 -7.70
C SER A 335 15.06 31.66 -7.84
N ILE A 336 15.53 30.55 -8.40
CA ILE A 336 16.95 30.33 -8.70
C ILE A 336 17.26 30.98 -10.05
N GLN A 337 18.18 31.95 -10.05
CA GLN A 337 18.74 32.53 -11.28
C GLN A 337 19.97 31.75 -11.73
N LEU A 338 19.95 31.27 -12.98
CA LEU A 338 21.06 30.54 -13.59
C LEU A 338 22.02 31.49 -14.31
N SER A 339 23.32 31.19 -14.27
CA SER A 339 24.31 31.83 -15.16
C SER A 339 24.10 31.42 -16.63
N GLU A 340 24.75 32.09 -17.58
CA GLU A 340 24.59 31.75 -19.01
C GLU A 340 25.04 30.31 -19.33
N SER A 341 26.12 29.83 -18.71
CA SER A 341 26.59 28.46 -18.89
C SER A 341 25.63 27.44 -18.28
N GLU A 342 25.10 27.73 -17.09
CA GLU A 342 24.10 26.87 -16.43
C GLU A 342 22.78 26.84 -17.21
N LYS A 343 22.36 27.98 -17.77
CA LYS A 343 21.16 28.06 -18.62
C LYS A 343 21.33 27.22 -19.88
N LYS A 344 22.50 27.28 -20.52
CA LYS A 344 22.81 26.42 -21.67
C LYS A 344 22.75 24.93 -21.30
N ALA A 345 23.29 24.54 -20.16
CA ALA A 345 23.21 23.15 -19.68
C ALA A 345 21.76 22.74 -19.36
N PHE A 346 20.98 23.61 -18.73
CA PHE A 346 19.56 23.41 -18.46
C PHE A 346 18.79 23.19 -19.76
N ASP A 347 18.91 24.11 -20.71
CA ASP A 347 18.24 24.05 -22.01
C ASP A 347 18.61 22.76 -22.77
N GLN A 348 19.87 22.32 -22.69
CA GLN A 348 20.32 21.06 -23.28
C GLN A 348 19.68 19.82 -22.64
N ILE A 349 19.53 19.81 -21.31
CA ILE A 349 18.94 18.69 -20.57
C ILE A 349 17.45 18.57 -20.91
N VAL A 350 16.72 19.69 -20.90
CA VAL A 350 15.25 19.69 -21.07
C VAL A 350 14.82 19.66 -22.53
N ASN A 351 15.73 19.87 -23.49
CA ASN A 351 15.39 19.91 -24.91
C ASN A 351 14.71 18.61 -25.40
N GLY A 352 13.46 18.73 -25.82
CA GLY A 352 12.64 17.62 -26.30
C GLY A 352 12.02 16.76 -25.19
N LEU A 353 12.11 17.20 -23.94
CA LEU A 353 11.51 16.55 -22.77
C LEU A 353 10.44 17.44 -22.12
N SER A 354 9.43 16.82 -21.54
CA SER A 354 8.43 17.52 -20.73
C SER A 354 8.83 17.51 -19.26
N ILE A 355 8.77 18.65 -18.58
CA ILE A 355 9.02 18.72 -17.14
C ILE A 355 7.68 18.52 -16.41
N VAL A 356 7.67 17.61 -15.43
CA VAL A 356 6.54 17.45 -14.51
C VAL A 356 6.96 17.93 -13.13
N GLY A 357 6.22 18.91 -12.61
CA GLY A 357 6.46 19.51 -11.31
C GLY A 357 7.58 20.56 -11.30
N SER A 358 8.32 20.60 -10.20
CA SER A 358 9.33 21.62 -9.94
C SER A 358 10.67 21.38 -10.65
N GLU A 359 11.14 22.42 -11.35
CA GLU A 359 12.50 22.52 -11.92
C GLU A 359 13.57 22.92 -10.88
N HIS A 360 13.17 23.17 -9.63
CA HIS A 360 14.04 23.71 -8.58
C HIS A 360 15.24 22.79 -8.29
N SER A 361 15.02 21.47 -8.24
CA SER A 361 16.07 20.50 -7.95
C SER A 361 17.16 20.51 -9.03
N LEU A 362 16.76 20.44 -10.31
CA LEU A 362 17.69 20.55 -11.44
C LEU A 362 18.46 21.87 -11.43
N LYS A 363 17.77 23.00 -11.27
CA LYS A 363 18.41 24.32 -11.22
C LYS A 363 19.42 24.45 -10.09
N ARG A 364 19.07 23.95 -8.90
CA ARG A 364 19.95 23.92 -7.73
C ARG A 364 21.19 23.05 -7.96
N SER A 365 21.00 21.87 -8.56
CA SER A 365 22.10 20.94 -8.83
C SER A 365 23.07 21.50 -9.89
N LEU A 366 22.56 22.19 -10.92
CA LEU A 366 23.42 22.86 -11.92
C LEU A 366 24.29 23.99 -11.37
N GLN A 367 23.86 24.65 -10.28
CA GLN A 367 24.70 25.63 -9.56
C GLN A 367 25.76 24.98 -8.68
N SER A 368 25.60 23.68 -8.37
CA SER A 368 26.58 22.92 -7.61
C SER A 368 27.71 22.47 -8.52
N ASN A 369 28.92 22.34 -7.97
CA ASN A 369 30.03 21.69 -8.67
C ASN A 369 29.97 20.15 -8.58
N GLU A 370 28.89 19.58 -8.05
CA GLU A 370 28.72 18.13 -7.95
C GLU A 370 28.15 17.55 -9.26
N PRO A 371 28.41 16.25 -9.55
CA PRO A 371 27.74 15.58 -10.66
C PRO A 371 26.23 15.56 -10.45
N LEU A 372 25.47 15.88 -11.51
CA LEU A 372 24.01 15.82 -11.52
C LEU A 372 23.56 14.37 -11.29
N LYS A 373 22.83 14.12 -10.21
CA LYS A 373 22.35 12.78 -9.85
C LYS A 373 21.05 12.47 -10.58
N VAL A 374 21.09 11.48 -11.47
CA VAL A 374 19.93 11.11 -12.30
C VAL A 374 19.44 9.72 -11.91
N SER A 375 18.15 9.58 -11.60
CA SER A 375 17.51 8.27 -11.35
C SER A 375 16.62 7.85 -12.52
N ILE A 376 16.70 6.59 -12.92
CA ILE A 376 15.93 5.99 -14.01
C ILE A 376 15.12 4.82 -13.43
N PRO A 377 13.89 5.06 -12.95
CA PRO A 377 13.09 4.02 -12.32
C PRO A 377 12.48 3.06 -13.35
N ILE A 378 12.74 1.76 -13.16
CA ILE A 378 12.23 0.66 -13.99
C ILE A 378 11.42 -0.30 -13.13
N PHE A 379 10.15 -0.47 -13.49
CA PHE A 379 9.19 -1.30 -12.73
C PHE A 379 9.28 -2.81 -13.02
N CYS A 380 10.27 -3.22 -13.81
CA CYS A 380 10.56 -4.61 -14.17
C CYS A 380 9.38 -5.41 -14.79
N LYS A 381 8.40 -4.71 -15.38
CA LYS A 381 7.18 -5.32 -15.94
C LYS A 381 7.49 -6.05 -17.24
N GLY A 382 6.96 -7.27 -17.37
CA GLY A 382 7.10 -8.07 -18.60
C GLY A 382 8.55 -8.42 -18.97
N ARG A 383 8.81 -8.61 -20.26
CA ARG A 383 10.15 -8.86 -20.81
C ARG A 383 10.92 -7.56 -21.05
N PHE A 384 12.24 -7.68 -21.08
CA PHE A 384 13.10 -6.57 -21.47
C PHE A 384 12.92 -6.29 -22.97
N HIS A 385 12.87 -5.02 -23.35
CA HIS A 385 12.77 -4.59 -24.74
C HIS A 385 13.68 -3.38 -24.98
N LEU A 386 13.99 -3.09 -26.24
CA LEU A 386 14.96 -2.03 -26.59
C LEU A 386 14.53 -0.62 -26.18
N GLY A 387 13.27 -0.42 -25.82
CA GLY A 387 12.79 0.87 -25.28
C GLY A 387 13.46 1.29 -23.97
N TYR A 388 14.05 0.35 -23.22
CA TYR A 388 14.83 0.67 -22.02
C TYR A 388 16.20 1.33 -22.32
N LEU A 389 16.62 1.38 -23.59
CA LEU A 389 17.84 2.08 -23.99
C LEU A 389 17.67 3.59 -24.09
N MET A 390 16.44 4.07 -24.33
CA MET A 390 16.16 5.50 -24.51
C MET A 390 16.77 6.41 -23.43
N PRO A 391 16.60 6.15 -22.12
CA PRO A 391 17.21 7.00 -21.11
C PRO A 391 18.75 6.91 -21.11
N LEU A 392 19.34 5.77 -21.46
CA LEU A 392 20.80 5.61 -21.54
C LEU A 392 21.39 6.39 -22.73
N LEU A 393 20.70 6.41 -23.86
CA LEU A 393 21.07 7.24 -25.02
C LEU A 393 20.97 8.73 -24.69
N LEU A 394 19.99 9.15 -23.88
CA LEU A 394 19.93 10.52 -23.35
C LEU A 394 21.13 10.84 -22.45
N ILE A 395 21.48 9.94 -21.51
CA ILE A 395 22.68 10.12 -20.67
C ILE A 395 23.93 10.29 -21.54
N LYS A 396 24.12 9.43 -22.56
CA LYS A 396 25.24 9.52 -23.49
C LYS A 396 25.28 10.88 -24.22
N LYS A 397 24.12 11.35 -24.71
CA LYS A 397 23.99 12.68 -25.35
C LYS A 397 24.36 13.82 -24.39
N TYR A 398 23.96 13.76 -23.13
CA TYR A 398 24.27 14.79 -22.14
C TYR A 398 25.76 14.81 -21.79
N LEU A 399 26.38 13.64 -21.63
CA LEU A 399 27.82 13.51 -21.40
C LEU A 399 28.63 14.07 -22.57
N ALA A 400 28.23 13.74 -23.81
CA ALA A 400 28.85 14.28 -25.02
C ALA A 400 28.72 15.82 -25.14
N SER A 401 27.68 16.39 -24.51
CA SER A 401 27.46 17.84 -24.45
C SER A 401 28.23 18.53 -23.31
N GLY A 402 28.97 17.78 -22.49
CA GLY A 402 29.76 18.30 -21.37
C GLY A 402 29.02 18.36 -20.03
N VAL A 403 27.82 17.80 -19.92
CA VAL A 403 27.07 17.76 -18.65
C VAL A 403 27.66 16.66 -17.76
N ASN A 404 28.11 17.03 -16.56
CA ASN A 404 28.63 16.07 -15.58
C ASN A 404 27.49 15.33 -14.87
N ILE A 405 27.32 14.03 -15.15
CA ILE A 405 26.20 13.22 -14.65
C ILE A 405 26.72 11.99 -13.91
N GLN A 406 26.02 11.63 -12.82
CA GLN A 406 26.04 10.29 -12.24
C GLN A 406 24.61 9.72 -12.26
N ALA A 407 24.40 8.64 -13.00
CA ALA A 407 23.08 8.03 -13.17
C ALA A 407 22.94 6.71 -12.39
N SER A 408 21.73 6.44 -11.90
CA SER A 408 21.36 5.18 -11.29
C SER A 408 20.06 4.67 -11.92
N ILE A 409 20.09 3.46 -12.47
CA ILE A 409 18.86 2.76 -12.79
C ILE A 409 18.33 2.15 -11.50
N LEU A 410 17.10 2.52 -11.13
CA LEU A 410 16.43 2.02 -9.94
C LEU A 410 15.39 0.97 -10.33
N LEU A 411 15.70 -0.30 -10.07
CA LEU A 411 14.78 -1.41 -10.27
C LEU A 411 13.77 -1.45 -9.10
N ILE A 412 12.51 -1.16 -9.41
CA ILE A 412 11.39 -1.15 -8.45
C ILE A 412 10.45 -2.31 -8.80
N ASP A 413 10.87 -3.52 -8.44
CA ASP A 413 10.13 -4.75 -8.75
C ASP A 413 8.80 -4.85 -7.97
N MET A 414 8.70 -4.17 -6.82
CA MET A 414 7.46 -4.13 -6.04
C MET A 414 6.30 -3.51 -6.83
N ILE A 415 6.53 -2.43 -7.58
CA ILE A 415 5.49 -1.81 -8.43
C ILE A 415 5.01 -2.79 -9.51
N GLY A 416 5.90 -3.63 -10.03
CA GLY A 416 5.52 -4.66 -11.00
C GLY A 416 4.59 -5.73 -10.41
N PHE A 417 4.72 -6.04 -9.12
CA PHE A 417 3.77 -6.90 -8.39
C PHE A 417 2.46 -6.18 -8.06
N LEU A 418 2.53 -4.94 -7.58
CA LEU A 418 1.35 -4.18 -7.19
C LEU A 418 0.45 -3.82 -8.37
N ASP A 419 1.01 -3.72 -9.57
CA ASP A 419 0.27 -3.57 -10.82
C ASP A 419 -0.31 -4.91 -11.28
N ASN A 420 -1.36 -5.36 -10.59
CA ASN A 420 -2.16 -6.54 -10.90
C ASN A 420 -1.33 -7.82 -11.10
N GLU A 421 -0.28 -8.01 -10.29
CA GLU A 421 0.62 -9.16 -10.38
C GLU A 421 1.23 -9.37 -11.78
N LYS A 422 1.45 -8.29 -12.56
CA LYS A 422 2.24 -8.35 -13.81
C LYS A 422 3.61 -8.99 -13.60
N ILE A 423 4.09 -8.98 -12.34
CA ILE A 423 5.11 -9.88 -11.83
C ILE A 423 4.52 -10.64 -10.62
N PRO A 424 4.43 -11.98 -10.66
CA PRO A 424 4.05 -12.77 -9.49
C PRO A 424 5.03 -12.57 -8.33
N TRP A 425 4.53 -12.64 -7.08
CA TRP A 425 5.36 -12.45 -5.87
C TRP A 425 6.66 -13.25 -5.88
N ALA A 426 6.58 -14.55 -6.23
CA ALA A 426 7.71 -15.46 -6.24
C ALA A 426 8.72 -15.22 -7.38
N ALA A 427 8.33 -14.48 -8.42
CA ALA A 427 9.17 -14.23 -9.60
C ALA A 427 9.91 -12.89 -9.55
N ARG A 428 9.65 -12.04 -8.54
CA ARG A 428 10.18 -10.67 -8.48
C ARG A 428 11.69 -10.59 -8.43
N ASP A 429 12.32 -11.35 -7.54
CA ASP A 429 13.78 -11.38 -7.40
C ASP A 429 14.43 -11.83 -8.73
N GLY A 430 13.88 -12.88 -9.34
CA GLY A 430 14.31 -13.36 -10.64
C GLY A 430 14.13 -12.31 -11.74
N ARG A 431 13.02 -11.57 -11.72
CA ARG A 431 12.74 -10.50 -12.69
C ARG A 431 13.70 -9.32 -12.54
N ALA A 432 13.94 -8.86 -11.31
CA ALA A 432 14.91 -7.80 -11.04
C ALA A 432 16.32 -8.22 -11.48
N ALA A 433 16.74 -9.46 -11.17
CA ALA A 433 18.03 -9.99 -11.60
C ALA A 433 18.18 -10.04 -13.13
N TYR A 434 17.13 -10.47 -13.85
CA TYR A 434 17.11 -10.47 -15.31
C TYR A 434 17.29 -9.07 -15.91
N PHE A 435 16.54 -8.08 -15.39
CA PHE A 435 16.70 -6.69 -15.80
C PHE A 435 18.10 -6.15 -15.46
N ALA A 436 18.63 -6.46 -14.28
CA ALA A 436 19.95 -6.01 -13.87
C ALA A 436 21.07 -6.53 -14.78
N VAL A 437 21.03 -7.82 -15.13
CA VAL A 437 22.01 -8.43 -16.06
C VAL A 437 21.91 -7.79 -17.45
N ALA A 438 20.69 -7.67 -18.00
CA ALA A 438 20.48 -7.06 -19.31
C ALA A 438 20.98 -5.61 -19.36
N LEU A 439 20.66 -4.82 -18.33
CA LEU A 439 21.03 -3.40 -18.28
C LEU A 439 22.52 -3.19 -18.06
N LYS A 440 23.18 -3.98 -17.20
CA LYS A 440 24.65 -3.90 -17.02
C LYS A 440 25.37 -4.14 -18.35
N GLN A 441 24.91 -5.10 -19.14
CA GLN A 441 25.49 -5.37 -20.45
C GLN A 441 25.23 -4.24 -21.46
N VAL A 442 24.02 -3.68 -21.48
CA VAL A 442 23.71 -2.50 -22.32
C VAL A 442 24.57 -1.30 -21.91
N ILE A 443 24.73 -1.04 -20.61
CA ILE A 443 25.57 0.04 -20.07
C ILE A 443 27.01 -0.11 -20.57
N GLN A 444 27.57 -1.32 -20.47
CA GLN A 444 28.92 -1.62 -20.95
C GLN A 444 29.04 -1.43 -22.48
N LEU A 445 28.05 -1.89 -23.26
CA LEU A 445 28.06 -1.71 -24.72
C LEU A 445 27.97 -0.24 -25.14
N LEU A 446 27.40 0.61 -24.30
CA LEU A 446 27.30 2.06 -24.53
C LEU A 446 28.49 2.84 -23.94
N GLY A 447 29.42 2.19 -23.25
CA GLY A 447 30.57 2.83 -22.59
C GLY A 447 30.18 3.72 -21.41
N LEU A 448 29.17 3.30 -20.63
CA LEU A 448 28.57 4.08 -19.56
C LEU A 448 28.84 3.52 -18.15
N GLU A 449 29.69 2.51 -18.02
CA GLU A 449 29.94 1.77 -16.77
C GLU A 449 30.42 2.64 -15.59
N ASP A 450 31.21 3.67 -15.86
CA ASP A 450 31.70 4.61 -14.83
C ASP A 450 30.64 5.65 -14.42
N LYS A 451 29.60 5.81 -15.23
CA LYS A 451 28.59 6.87 -15.10
C LYS A 451 27.22 6.36 -14.69
N VAL A 452 26.91 5.10 -14.98
CA VAL A 452 25.58 4.51 -14.76
C VAL A 452 25.70 3.22 -13.96
N GLN A 453 25.08 3.21 -12.78
CA GLN A 453 24.95 2.00 -11.97
C GLN A 453 23.52 1.44 -12.01
N VAL A 454 23.38 0.15 -11.71
CA VAL A 454 22.07 -0.51 -11.59
C VAL A 454 21.86 -0.93 -10.14
N CYS A 455 20.81 -0.40 -9.51
CA CYS A 455 20.44 -0.64 -8.14
C CYS A 455 19.01 -1.20 -8.07
N ARG A 456 18.70 -1.97 -7.04
CA ARG A 456 17.34 -2.43 -6.76
C ARG A 456 16.86 -1.76 -5.48
N SER A 457 15.64 -1.20 -5.48
CA SER A 457 15.13 -0.49 -4.30
C SER A 457 15.02 -1.39 -3.08
N ALA A 458 14.64 -2.67 -3.28
CA ALA A 458 14.55 -3.66 -2.22
C ALA A 458 15.90 -4.09 -1.61
N ASP A 459 17.04 -3.70 -2.19
CA ASP A 459 18.37 -4.03 -1.65
C ASP A 459 18.95 -2.91 -0.75
N ASP A 460 18.35 -1.72 -0.76
CA ASP A 460 18.76 -0.59 0.08
C ASP A 460 18.11 -0.67 1.46
N GLU A 461 18.90 -0.67 2.54
CA GLU A 461 18.42 -0.84 3.91
C GLU A 461 17.40 0.24 4.35
N ASN A 462 17.52 1.46 3.84
CA ASN A 462 16.60 2.56 4.15
C ASN A 462 15.31 2.45 3.34
N ASN A 463 15.38 1.85 2.15
CA ASN A 463 14.31 1.75 1.15
C ASN A 463 13.56 0.40 1.20
N ASN A 464 14.13 -0.62 1.82
CA ASN A 464 13.60 -1.98 1.89
C ASN A 464 12.57 -2.17 3.02
N PHE A 465 11.55 -1.32 3.04
CA PHE A 465 10.50 -1.32 4.06
C PHE A 465 11.08 -1.22 5.49
N SER A 466 12.05 -0.32 5.66
CA SER A 466 12.47 0.15 6.98
C SER A 466 11.26 0.72 7.74
N LYS A 467 11.35 0.81 9.07
CA LYS A 467 10.25 1.34 9.88
C LYS A 467 9.84 2.75 9.44
N ASP A 468 10.80 3.58 9.10
CA ASP A 468 10.57 4.96 8.65
C ASP A 468 9.93 4.99 7.26
N TYR A 469 10.39 4.15 6.33
CA TYR A 469 9.77 4.00 5.02
C TYR A 469 8.28 3.62 5.13
N VAL A 470 7.98 2.60 5.94
CA VAL A 470 6.62 2.09 6.12
C VAL A 470 5.74 3.13 6.81
N LEU A 471 6.29 3.85 7.78
CA LEU A 471 5.59 4.94 8.45
C LEU A 471 5.25 6.07 7.47
N GLU A 472 6.21 6.50 6.65
CA GLU A 472 5.97 7.52 5.62
C GLU A 472 4.95 7.06 4.59
N MET A 473 4.95 5.78 4.19
CA MET A 473 3.90 5.21 3.34
C MET A 473 2.50 5.38 3.95
N TYR A 474 2.34 5.11 5.25
CA TYR A 474 1.06 5.30 5.93
C TYR A 474 0.68 6.78 6.09
N LYS A 475 1.64 7.68 6.32
CA LYS A 475 1.40 9.13 6.33
C LYS A 475 0.93 9.63 4.97
N MET A 476 1.59 9.20 3.89
CA MET A 476 1.17 9.50 2.52
C MET A 476 -0.25 9.02 2.26
N ALA A 477 -0.59 7.79 2.65
CA ALA A 477 -1.93 7.23 2.49
C ALA A 477 -3.03 8.03 3.24
N SER A 478 -2.67 8.71 4.34
CA SER A 478 -3.58 9.53 5.14
C SER A 478 -3.81 10.94 4.59
N ILE A 479 -3.11 11.37 3.53
CA ILE A 479 -3.24 12.72 2.95
C ILE A 479 -3.64 12.73 1.47
N VAL A 480 -3.73 11.57 0.82
CA VAL A 480 -4.18 11.42 -0.56
C VAL A 480 -5.49 10.65 -0.62
N THR A 481 -6.34 11.04 -1.56
CA THR A 481 -7.63 10.38 -1.74
C THR A 481 -7.49 9.07 -2.51
N ARG A 482 -8.50 8.22 -2.38
CA ARG A 482 -8.60 6.97 -3.16
C ARG A 482 -8.54 7.26 -4.66
N ASP A 483 -9.29 8.27 -5.13
CA ASP A 483 -9.36 8.63 -6.54
C ASP A 483 -8.04 9.17 -7.09
N GLU A 484 -7.33 9.99 -6.31
CA GLU A 484 -6.00 10.49 -6.72
C GLU A 484 -5.00 9.37 -6.95
N THR A 485 -5.11 8.28 -6.19
CA THR A 485 -4.19 7.13 -6.27
C THR A 485 -4.58 6.09 -7.32
N SER A 486 -5.78 6.18 -7.90
CA SER A 486 -6.30 5.26 -8.91
C SER A 486 -5.75 5.56 -10.32
N ILE A 487 -4.42 5.58 -10.44
CA ILE A 487 -3.69 5.89 -11.68
C ILE A 487 -3.47 4.64 -12.55
N SER A 488 -3.31 3.49 -11.90
CA SER A 488 -3.12 2.20 -12.60
C SER A 488 -4.46 1.55 -12.88
N GLU A 489 -4.58 0.92 -14.05
CA GLU A 489 -5.76 0.13 -14.41
C GLU A 489 -5.96 -1.03 -13.43
N GLY A 490 -7.22 -1.40 -13.18
CA GLY A 490 -7.58 -2.52 -12.30
C GLY A 490 -8.43 -2.10 -11.11
N THR A 491 -8.96 -3.09 -10.40
CA THR A 491 -9.85 -2.90 -9.24
C THR A 491 -9.20 -3.32 -7.92
N MET A 492 -7.99 -3.86 -7.97
CA MET A 492 -7.25 -4.30 -6.80
C MET A 492 -6.69 -3.12 -6.02
N LEU A 493 -6.72 -3.21 -4.69
CA LEU A 493 -6.23 -2.16 -3.80
C LEU A 493 -4.72 -1.93 -3.96
N SER A 494 -3.96 -2.95 -4.37
CA SER A 494 -2.52 -2.83 -4.64
C SER A 494 -2.18 -1.73 -5.65
N GLY A 495 -3.07 -1.47 -6.62
CA GLY A 495 -2.88 -0.42 -7.62
C GLY A 495 -2.76 0.97 -7.00
N ASN A 496 -3.51 1.24 -5.91
CA ASN A 496 -3.47 2.52 -5.19
C ASN A 496 -2.16 2.75 -4.43
N LEU A 497 -1.37 1.70 -4.18
CA LEU A 497 -0.09 1.80 -3.49
C LEU A 497 1.08 2.15 -4.44
N ILE A 498 0.91 1.94 -5.74
CA ILE A 498 1.94 2.22 -6.75
C ILE A 498 2.50 3.65 -6.66
N PRO A 499 1.67 4.72 -6.63
CA PRO A 499 2.21 6.08 -6.55
C PRO A 499 2.96 6.37 -5.24
N LEU A 500 2.55 5.75 -4.12
CA LEU A 500 3.21 5.91 -2.82
C LEU A 500 4.59 5.25 -2.83
N ILE A 501 4.66 3.99 -3.27
CA ILE A 501 5.93 3.26 -3.41
C ILE A 501 6.86 3.97 -4.39
N TYR A 502 6.34 4.46 -5.53
CA TYR A 502 7.14 5.24 -6.46
C TYR A 502 7.72 6.50 -5.81
N ALA A 503 6.88 7.29 -5.11
CA ALA A 503 7.33 8.51 -4.47
C ALA A 503 8.41 8.24 -3.41
N LEU A 504 8.24 7.21 -2.59
CA LEU A 504 9.22 6.84 -1.57
C LEU A 504 10.51 6.32 -2.18
N ASP A 505 10.45 5.37 -3.12
CA ASP A 505 11.63 4.79 -3.74
C ASP A 505 12.48 5.85 -4.45
N VAL A 506 11.83 6.81 -5.12
CA VAL A 506 12.49 7.94 -5.75
C VAL A 506 13.07 8.91 -4.70
N HIS A 507 12.35 9.18 -3.60
CA HIS A 507 12.86 10.01 -2.51
C HIS A 507 14.15 9.44 -1.92
N TYR A 508 14.14 8.15 -1.56
CA TYR A 508 15.32 7.47 -1.00
C TYR A 508 16.45 7.27 -2.01
N SER A 509 16.17 7.38 -3.32
CA SER A 509 17.24 7.36 -4.34
C SER A 509 18.16 8.59 -4.30
N ASN A 510 17.77 9.66 -3.58
CA ASN A 510 18.54 10.91 -3.45
C ASN A 510 18.96 11.51 -4.81
N ALA A 511 18.10 11.38 -5.81
CA ALA A 511 18.33 11.93 -7.15
C ALA A 511 17.96 13.41 -7.21
N ASP A 512 18.63 14.15 -8.11
CA ASP A 512 18.27 15.53 -8.45
C ASP A 512 17.22 15.55 -9.57
N VAL A 513 17.36 14.60 -10.50
CA VAL A 513 16.52 14.45 -11.70
C VAL A 513 16.06 13.01 -11.84
N VAL A 514 14.81 12.82 -12.28
CA VAL A 514 14.26 11.51 -12.63
C VAL A 514 13.91 11.49 -14.11
N LEU A 515 14.37 10.49 -14.85
CA LEU A 515 13.97 10.26 -16.24
C LEU A 515 12.84 9.22 -16.31
N LEU A 516 11.68 9.62 -16.82
CA LEU A 516 10.52 8.76 -16.97
C LEU A 516 10.09 8.67 -18.44
N GLY A 517 9.80 7.46 -18.91
CA GLY A 517 9.21 7.31 -20.24
C GLY A 517 7.75 7.75 -20.26
N GLU A 518 7.35 8.48 -21.31
CA GLU A 518 5.98 8.90 -21.63
C GLU A 518 5.02 7.70 -21.62
N ASN A 519 4.26 7.51 -20.53
CA ASN A 519 3.46 6.29 -20.31
C ASN A 519 2.38 6.41 -19.23
N ASN A 520 1.62 7.50 -19.22
CA ASN A 520 0.74 7.87 -18.09
C ASN A 520 1.50 8.01 -16.76
N LYS A 521 2.84 8.15 -16.84
CA LYS A 521 3.69 8.37 -15.67
C LYS A 521 3.61 9.82 -15.18
N ASP A 522 3.04 10.73 -15.97
CA ASP A 522 2.85 12.14 -15.60
C ASP A 522 1.92 12.28 -14.39
N GLN A 523 0.87 11.45 -14.32
CA GLN A 523 -0.03 11.41 -13.16
C GLN A 523 0.70 10.90 -11.92
N ILE A 524 1.50 9.84 -12.06
CA ILE A 524 2.31 9.29 -10.95
C ILE A 524 3.33 10.33 -10.48
N ALA A 525 4.02 10.99 -11.41
CA ALA A 525 5.00 12.03 -11.15
C ALA A 525 4.38 13.26 -10.45
N THR A 526 3.23 13.73 -10.93
CA THR A 526 2.47 14.85 -10.33
C THR A 526 2.04 14.51 -8.90
N LEU A 527 1.53 13.29 -8.67
CA LEU A 527 1.14 12.86 -7.33
C LEU A 527 2.36 12.71 -6.41
N ALA A 528 3.47 12.18 -6.92
CA ALA A 528 4.71 12.06 -6.15
C ALA A 528 5.22 13.41 -5.66
N GLU A 529 5.15 14.46 -6.50
CA GLU A 529 5.50 15.82 -6.09
C GLU A 529 4.60 16.33 -4.96
N LYS A 530 3.28 16.11 -5.05
CA LYS A 530 2.35 16.42 -3.97
C LYS A 530 2.74 15.69 -2.68
N LEU A 531 3.10 14.41 -2.77
CA LEU A 531 3.47 13.57 -1.63
C LEU A 531 4.79 14.03 -0.97
N TRP A 532 5.82 14.36 -1.74
CA TRP A 532 7.07 14.89 -1.21
C TRP A 532 6.86 16.21 -0.48
N ASN A 533 6.07 17.12 -1.07
CA ASN A 533 5.80 18.42 -0.47
C ASN A 533 4.92 18.32 0.79
N LYS A 534 3.86 17.51 0.76
CA LYS A 534 2.86 17.47 1.84
C LYS A 534 3.14 16.46 2.95
N SER A 535 3.77 15.32 2.65
CA SER A 535 4.07 14.29 3.64
C SER A 535 5.48 14.44 4.21
N ILE A 536 6.47 14.52 3.32
CA ILE A 536 7.89 14.55 3.71
C ILE A 536 8.35 15.98 4.03
N GLY A 537 7.75 16.98 3.38
CA GLY A 537 8.12 18.39 3.57
C GLY A 537 9.38 18.79 2.78
N VAL A 538 9.63 18.16 1.63
CA VAL A 538 10.80 18.43 0.78
C VAL A 538 10.38 18.73 -0.66
N ASN A 539 11.16 19.58 -1.32
CA ASN A 539 11.13 19.68 -2.78
C ASN A 539 11.77 18.41 -3.35
N GLY A 540 10.97 17.56 -3.99
CA GLY A 540 11.49 16.35 -4.63
C GLY A 540 12.28 16.63 -5.92
N PRO A 541 12.80 15.58 -6.56
CA PRO A 541 13.57 15.71 -7.79
C PRO A 541 12.76 16.28 -8.95
N THR A 542 13.45 16.92 -9.89
CA THR A 542 12.86 17.36 -11.15
C THR A 542 12.59 16.14 -12.03
N GLN A 543 11.35 15.96 -12.46
CA GLN A 543 10.96 14.78 -13.25
C GLN A 543 10.86 15.17 -14.73
N LEU A 544 11.66 14.51 -15.57
CA LEU A 544 11.72 14.75 -17.02
C LEU A 544 11.12 13.55 -17.76
N ILE A 545 10.15 13.83 -18.63
CA ILE A 545 9.42 12.84 -19.41
C ILE A 545 10.03 12.75 -20.80
N TYR A 546 10.52 11.56 -21.17
CA TYR A 546 11.10 11.30 -22.48
C TYR A 546 10.18 10.48 -23.39
N PRO A 547 10.19 10.75 -24.71
CA PRO A 547 9.39 10.00 -25.67
C PRO A 547 9.87 8.56 -25.74
N CYS A 548 8.93 7.63 -25.74
CA CYS A 548 9.26 6.22 -25.74
C CYS A 548 9.47 5.66 -27.15
N LEU A 549 10.36 4.67 -27.24
CA LEU A 549 10.63 3.98 -28.49
C LEU A 549 9.33 3.36 -29.05
N ILE A 550 9.10 3.54 -30.34
CA ILE A 550 7.94 2.95 -31.01
C ILE A 550 8.08 1.43 -31.18
N GLY A 551 6.97 0.72 -31.12
CA GLY A 551 6.84 -0.67 -31.51
C GLY A 551 6.60 -0.81 -33.02
N MET A 552 6.68 -2.03 -33.52
CA MET A 552 6.50 -2.31 -34.96
C MET A 552 5.06 -2.08 -35.45
N ASN A 553 4.13 -1.86 -34.52
CA ASN A 553 2.74 -1.49 -34.75
C ASN A 553 2.49 0.03 -34.63
N GLU A 554 3.55 0.85 -34.66
CA GLU A 554 3.54 2.32 -34.52
C GLU A 554 3.12 2.85 -33.15
N ALA A 555 2.41 2.05 -32.36
CA ALA A 555 2.17 2.33 -30.95
C ALA A 555 3.49 2.26 -30.17
N LYS A 556 3.46 2.77 -28.94
CA LYS A 556 4.61 2.64 -28.03
C LYS A 556 5.02 1.18 -27.83
N MET A 557 6.33 0.94 -27.78
CA MET A 557 6.87 -0.38 -27.45
C MET A 557 6.45 -0.82 -26.04
N SER A 558 5.82 -2.00 -25.95
CA SER A 558 5.34 -2.59 -24.70
C SER A 558 5.75 -4.05 -24.59
N ALA A 559 6.14 -4.44 -23.38
CA ALA A 559 6.44 -5.82 -23.01
C ALA A 559 5.25 -6.79 -23.18
N THR A 560 4.03 -6.25 -23.29
CA THR A 560 2.79 -7.04 -23.45
C THR A 560 2.44 -7.33 -24.92
N VAL A 561 3.07 -6.66 -25.89
CA VAL A 561 2.79 -6.82 -27.31
C VAL A 561 3.98 -7.51 -27.99
N LEU A 562 4.07 -8.84 -27.79
CA LEU A 562 5.26 -9.64 -28.14
C LEU A 562 5.69 -9.52 -29.62
N ASP A 563 4.74 -9.39 -30.54
CA ASP A 563 5.00 -9.27 -31.98
C ASP A 563 5.48 -7.89 -32.40
N ALA A 564 5.15 -6.84 -31.62
CA ALA A 564 5.53 -5.46 -31.92
C ALA A 564 6.76 -4.97 -31.14
N GLN A 565 7.11 -5.62 -30.04
CA GLN A 565 8.32 -5.28 -29.28
C GLN A 565 9.60 -5.82 -29.94
N LEU A 566 10.72 -5.16 -29.68
CA LEU A 566 12.05 -5.65 -29.99
C LEU A 566 12.69 -6.15 -28.68
N ASP A 567 12.72 -7.47 -28.48
CA ASP A 567 13.40 -8.10 -27.35
C ASP A 567 14.86 -8.34 -27.76
N PRO A 568 15.87 -7.94 -26.96
CA PRO A 568 17.27 -8.20 -27.31
C PRO A 568 17.59 -9.70 -27.44
N LEU A 569 16.77 -10.58 -26.86
CA LEU A 569 16.89 -12.03 -26.99
C LEU A 569 16.24 -12.60 -28.27
N ASP A 570 15.48 -11.80 -29.03
CA ASP A 570 14.95 -12.23 -30.33
C ASP A 570 16.09 -12.64 -31.26
N THR A 571 16.01 -13.78 -31.93
CA THR A 571 16.98 -14.18 -32.97
C THR A 571 17.04 -13.16 -34.12
N ALA A 572 18.14 -13.15 -34.88
CA ALA A 572 18.26 -12.29 -36.06
C ALA A 572 17.09 -12.47 -37.05
N LYS A 573 16.58 -13.69 -37.19
CA LYS A 573 15.40 -14.01 -38.02
C LYS A 573 14.12 -13.40 -37.44
N GLN A 574 13.92 -13.45 -36.12
CA GLN A 574 12.75 -12.85 -35.46
C GLN A 574 12.76 -11.33 -35.58
N LEU A 575 13.89 -10.66 -35.30
CA LEU A 575 14.02 -9.22 -35.47
C LEU A 575 13.74 -8.80 -36.91
N LYS A 576 14.35 -9.50 -37.89
CA LYS A 576 14.10 -9.25 -39.32
C LYS A 576 12.61 -9.39 -39.65
N LYS A 577 11.94 -10.44 -39.17
CA LYS A 577 10.50 -10.65 -39.42
C LYS A 577 9.65 -9.50 -38.85
N LYS A 578 9.93 -9.07 -37.62
CA LYS A 578 9.19 -7.99 -36.94
C LYS A 578 9.33 -6.64 -37.66
N ILE A 579 10.57 -6.24 -37.99
CA ILE A 579 10.84 -4.99 -38.70
C ILE A 579 10.37 -5.07 -40.16
N ALA A 580 10.47 -6.23 -40.81
CA ALA A 580 9.92 -6.42 -42.17
C ALA A 580 8.41 -6.17 -42.21
N GLY A 581 7.67 -6.60 -41.18
CA GLY A 581 6.23 -6.44 -41.07
C GLY A 581 5.74 -5.04 -40.66
N SER A 582 6.63 -4.12 -40.30
CA SER A 582 6.24 -2.78 -39.85
C SER A 582 5.85 -1.84 -41.00
N PHE A 583 5.06 -0.80 -40.71
CA PHE A 583 4.69 0.19 -41.71
C PHE A 583 5.90 0.99 -42.22
N CYS A 584 6.13 0.98 -43.54
CA CYS A 584 7.22 1.68 -44.23
C CYS A 584 6.94 1.67 -45.74
N GLU A 585 6.11 2.61 -46.20
CA GLU A 585 5.79 2.76 -47.62
C GLU A 585 6.89 3.52 -48.38
N PRO A 586 7.13 3.23 -49.67
CA PRO A 586 8.09 3.97 -50.49
C PRO A 586 7.83 5.49 -50.44
N GLN A 587 8.89 6.29 -50.24
CA GLN A 587 8.86 7.75 -50.20
C GLN A 587 7.95 8.38 -49.10
N ASN A 588 7.29 7.57 -48.27
CA ASN A 588 6.45 8.06 -47.19
C ASN A 588 7.27 8.26 -45.91
N VAL A 589 7.47 9.52 -45.53
CA VAL A 589 8.16 9.91 -44.29
C VAL A 589 7.25 9.94 -43.07
N LYS A 590 5.92 9.96 -43.27
CA LYS A 590 4.94 10.03 -42.20
C LYS A 590 4.62 8.64 -41.67
N ARG A 591 4.60 8.51 -40.33
CA ARG A 591 4.28 7.25 -39.63
C ARG A 591 5.20 6.07 -39.99
N ASN A 592 6.37 6.35 -40.57
CA ASN A 592 7.29 5.33 -41.06
C ASN A 592 8.13 4.74 -39.93
N VAL A 593 7.87 3.49 -39.57
CA VAL A 593 8.51 2.82 -38.43
C VAL A 593 10.03 2.71 -38.63
N ALA A 594 10.50 2.42 -39.84
CA ALA A 594 11.93 2.24 -40.09
C ALA A 594 12.69 3.56 -39.96
N LEU A 595 12.14 4.67 -40.48
CA LEU A 595 12.70 6.00 -40.29
C LEU A 595 12.67 6.43 -38.82
N THR A 596 11.56 6.18 -38.11
CA THR A 596 11.47 6.53 -36.68
C THR A 596 12.45 5.71 -35.83
N LEU A 597 12.62 4.41 -36.09
CA LEU A 597 13.68 3.62 -35.45
C LEU A 597 15.07 4.15 -35.80
N ALA A 598 15.28 4.58 -37.05
CA ALA A 598 16.55 5.16 -37.44
C ALA A 598 16.88 6.40 -36.61
N GLN A 599 15.91 7.31 -36.46
CA GLN A 599 16.02 8.53 -35.67
C GLN A 599 16.21 8.26 -34.17
N GLN A 600 15.35 7.42 -33.58
CA GLN A 600 15.27 7.22 -32.14
C GLN A 600 16.34 6.28 -31.59
N LEU A 601 16.85 5.36 -32.42
CA LEU A 601 17.71 4.27 -31.96
C LEU A 601 18.98 4.12 -32.81
N VAL A 602 18.89 4.02 -34.14
CA VAL A 602 20.05 3.70 -34.99
C VAL A 602 21.11 4.80 -34.97
N PHE A 603 20.77 6.04 -35.31
CA PHE A 603 21.74 7.14 -35.29
C PHE A 603 22.32 7.39 -33.88
N PRO A 604 21.53 7.38 -32.79
CA PRO A 604 22.07 7.43 -31.44
C PRO A 604 23.06 6.30 -31.10
N LEU A 605 22.88 5.10 -31.66
CA LEU A 605 23.80 3.97 -31.47
C LEU A 605 25.08 4.08 -32.30
N LEU A 606 24.99 4.69 -33.50
CA LEU A 606 26.14 4.88 -34.38
C LEU A 606 27.10 5.99 -33.89
N ASP A 607 26.62 6.89 -33.04
CA ASP A 607 27.46 7.87 -32.32
C ASP A 607 28.35 8.73 -33.25
N GLY A 608 27.79 9.14 -34.39
CA GLY A 608 28.48 9.95 -35.40
C GLY A 608 29.05 9.16 -36.57
N GLU A 609 29.11 7.83 -36.48
CA GLU A 609 29.45 6.97 -37.61
C GLU A 609 28.30 6.94 -38.64
N PRO A 610 28.60 6.85 -39.94
CA PRO A 610 27.57 6.81 -40.96
C PRO A 610 26.79 5.48 -40.96
N LEU A 611 25.52 5.55 -41.32
CA LEU A 611 24.70 4.37 -41.57
C LEU A 611 24.97 3.85 -42.99
N GLU A 612 25.65 2.71 -43.06
CA GLU A 612 25.91 2.00 -44.32
C GLU A 612 24.71 1.19 -44.78
N ILE A 613 24.22 1.45 -45.99
CA ILE A 613 23.10 0.74 -46.60
C ILE A 613 23.58 0.05 -47.88
N SER A 614 23.66 -1.29 -47.82
CA SER A 614 24.06 -2.12 -48.97
C SER A 614 22.87 -2.38 -49.91
N ARG A 615 23.04 -2.06 -51.19
CA ARG A 615 22.02 -2.23 -52.24
C ARG A 615 22.68 -2.71 -53.54
N SER A 616 21.91 -3.36 -54.41
CA SER A 616 22.41 -3.73 -55.74
C SER A 616 22.67 -2.49 -56.60
N GLU A 617 23.55 -2.61 -57.60
CA GLU A 617 23.77 -1.57 -58.61
C GLU A 617 22.46 -1.15 -59.30
N GLU A 618 21.57 -2.11 -59.55
CA GLU A 618 20.23 -1.89 -60.14
C GLU A 618 19.30 -1.04 -59.25
N ASN A 619 19.58 -0.96 -57.95
CA ASN A 619 18.83 -0.18 -56.97
C ASN A 619 19.60 1.08 -56.52
N GLY A 620 20.56 1.54 -57.33
CA GLY A 620 21.34 2.75 -57.08
C GLY A 620 22.59 2.56 -56.22
N GLY A 621 23.04 1.32 -56.02
CA GLY A 621 24.30 1.00 -55.35
C GLY A 621 24.34 1.32 -53.85
N ASN A 622 25.44 0.94 -53.21
CA ASN A 622 25.67 1.18 -51.79
C ASN A 622 25.70 2.68 -51.48
N ILE A 623 25.11 3.07 -50.34
CA ILE A 623 25.11 4.46 -49.86
C ILE A 623 25.51 4.52 -48.39
N SER A 624 26.17 5.62 -48.03
CA SER A 624 26.59 5.95 -46.67
C SER A 624 25.87 7.21 -46.23
N ILE A 625 25.14 7.12 -45.11
CA ILE A 625 24.26 8.18 -44.61
C ILE A 625 24.81 8.76 -43.31
N GLU A 626 25.23 10.01 -43.33
CA GLU A 626 25.88 10.68 -42.19
C GLU A 626 24.91 11.05 -41.06
N ASN A 627 23.68 11.42 -41.41
CA ASN A 627 22.71 11.91 -40.43
C ASN A 627 21.26 11.64 -40.85
N PHE A 628 20.34 11.85 -39.91
CA PHE A 628 18.93 11.57 -40.12
C PHE A 628 18.29 12.44 -41.21
N ASP A 629 18.68 13.71 -41.34
CA ASP A 629 18.13 14.59 -42.37
C ASP A 629 18.54 14.12 -43.78
N GLN A 630 19.77 13.63 -43.94
CA GLN A 630 20.21 12.98 -45.17
C GLN A 630 19.41 11.69 -45.43
N LEU A 631 19.16 10.86 -44.40
CA LEU A 631 18.36 9.65 -44.55
C LEU A 631 16.96 9.95 -45.10
N VAL A 632 16.30 10.97 -44.54
CA VAL A 632 14.96 11.40 -44.97
C VAL A 632 14.98 11.83 -46.43
N LYS A 633 15.97 12.63 -46.85
CA LYS A 633 16.12 13.05 -48.24
C LYS A 633 16.36 11.88 -49.19
N GLU A 634 17.22 10.95 -48.83
CA GLU A 634 17.49 9.75 -49.64
C GLU A 634 16.26 8.84 -49.77
N PHE A 635 15.42 8.79 -48.72
CA PHE A 635 14.20 8.00 -48.72
C PHE A 635 13.04 8.65 -49.49
N GLU A 636 12.84 9.96 -49.33
CA GLU A 636 11.73 10.68 -49.96
C GLU A 636 11.98 10.97 -51.44
N VAL A 637 13.19 11.44 -51.79
CA VAL A 637 13.51 11.89 -53.15
C VAL A 637 14.66 11.08 -53.76
N GLY A 638 15.66 10.72 -52.95
CA GLY A 638 16.89 10.07 -53.43
C GLY A 638 17.87 11.06 -54.07
N SER A 639 19.17 10.86 -53.86
CA SER A 639 20.21 11.55 -54.62
C SER A 639 20.12 11.27 -56.13
N ASN A 640 19.60 10.08 -56.48
CA ASN A 640 19.14 9.77 -57.83
C ASN A 640 17.62 9.59 -57.80
N PRO A 641 16.82 10.53 -58.32
CA PRO A 641 15.36 10.46 -58.29
C PRO A 641 14.75 9.25 -59.00
N GLN A 642 15.52 8.56 -59.85
CA GLN A 642 15.07 7.31 -60.48
C GLN A 642 15.18 6.11 -59.52
N PHE A 643 16.01 6.21 -58.48
CA PHE A 643 16.30 5.14 -57.52
C PHE A 643 16.35 5.66 -56.07
N PRO A 644 15.24 6.21 -55.55
CA PRO A 644 15.14 6.57 -54.14
C PRO A 644 15.35 5.35 -53.23
N LEU A 645 15.77 5.59 -51.99
CA LEU A 645 16.04 4.51 -51.04
C LEU A 645 14.78 3.66 -50.79
N HIS A 646 14.86 2.39 -51.15
CA HIS A 646 13.74 1.46 -51.05
C HIS A 646 13.50 1.04 -49.58
N PRO A 647 12.22 0.88 -49.14
CA PRO A 647 11.87 0.43 -47.80
C PRO A 647 12.59 -0.84 -47.32
N ALA A 648 12.76 -1.84 -48.20
CA ALA A 648 13.39 -3.11 -47.84
C ALA A 648 14.88 -2.93 -47.47
N ASP A 649 15.58 -2.03 -48.16
CA ASP A 649 16.99 -1.76 -47.93
C ASP A 649 17.19 -1.01 -46.62
N LEU A 650 16.37 0.03 -46.39
CA LEU A 650 16.34 0.75 -45.11
C LEU A 650 16.06 -0.20 -43.94
N LYS A 651 15.00 -1.02 -44.04
CA LYS A 651 14.66 -2.00 -43.00
C LYS A 651 15.82 -2.98 -42.75
N THR A 652 16.51 -3.42 -43.79
CA THR A 652 17.66 -4.32 -43.66
C THR A 652 18.82 -3.64 -42.94
N ALA A 653 19.14 -2.38 -43.27
CA ALA A 653 20.18 -1.62 -42.59
C ALA A 653 19.85 -1.41 -41.10
N VAL A 654 18.60 -1.03 -40.79
CA VAL A 654 18.11 -0.90 -39.40
C VAL A 654 18.23 -2.23 -38.64
N VAL A 655 17.83 -3.34 -39.25
CA VAL A 655 17.96 -4.69 -38.67
C VAL A 655 19.42 -5.03 -38.37
N ASN A 656 20.35 -4.67 -39.26
CA ASN A 656 21.76 -4.99 -39.10
C ASN A 656 22.37 -4.25 -37.89
N VAL A 657 22.09 -2.95 -37.73
CA VAL A 657 22.58 -2.18 -36.58
C VAL A 657 21.99 -2.71 -35.27
N ILE A 658 20.68 -2.96 -35.23
CA ILE A 658 20.02 -3.51 -34.04
C ILE A 658 20.56 -4.92 -33.72
N ASN A 659 20.80 -5.76 -34.72
CA ASN A 659 21.38 -7.08 -34.48
C ASN A 659 22.80 -7.02 -33.90
N LYS A 660 23.63 -6.09 -34.38
CA LYS A 660 25.00 -5.89 -33.86
C LYS A 660 24.98 -5.53 -32.37
N LEU A 661 24.00 -4.75 -31.93
CA LEU A 661 23.76 -4.47 -30.51
C LEU A 661 23.24 -5.70 -29.74
N CYS A 662 22.29 -6.44 -30.31
CA CYS A 662 21.64 -7.56 -29.60
C CYS A 662 22.50 -8.82 -29.48
N GLU A 663 23.43 -9.06 -30.41
CA GLU A 663 24.30 -10.25 -30.42
C GLU A 663 25.11 -10.47 -29.12
N PRO A 664 25.83 -9.47 -28.58
CA PRO A 664 26.47 -9.61 -27.27
C PRO A 664 25.47 -9.78 -26.12
N LEU A 665 24.26 -9.20 -26.21
CA LEU A 665 23.22 -9.35 -25.20
C LEU A 665 22.66 -10.79 -25.15
N ARG A 666 22.41 -11.41 -26.32
CA ARG A 666 21.97 -12.81 -26.41
C ARG A 666 22.97 -13.79 -25.79
N SER A 667 24.25 -13.48 -25.91
CA SER A 667 25.33 -14.36 -25.43
C SER A 667 25.60 -14.18 -23.93
N SER A 668 25.30 -13.01 -23.38
CA SER A 668 25.65 -12.63 -22.00
C SER A 668 24.54 -12.87 -20.98
N ILE A 669 23.27 -12.94 -21.39
CA ILE A 669 22.14 -13.17 -20.47
C ILE A 669 21.97 -14.68 -20.22
N PRO A 670 22.22 -15.20 -19.00
CA PRO A 670 22.16 -16.63 -18.74
C PRO A 670 20.72 -17.18 -18.77
N GLN A 671 20.55 -18.38 -19.35
CA GLN A 671 19.22 -19.02 -19.48
C GLN A 671 18.56 -19.32 -18.13
N ASN A 672 19.34 -19.63 -17.08
CA ASN A 672 18.81 -19.82 -15.72
C ASN A 672 18.22 -18.53 -15.15
N VAL A 673 18.81 -17.37 -15.43
CA VAL A 673 18.28 -16.06 -15.01
C VAL A 673 16.95 -15.77 -15.72
N VAL A 674 16.86 -16.06 -17.02
CA VAL A 674 15.61 -15.94 -17.78
C VAL A 674 14.53 -16.87 -17.22
N THR A 675 14.89 -18.11 -16.89
CA THR A 675 13.94 -19.11 -16.36
C THR A 675 13.43 -18.71 -14.96
N ALA A 676 14.28 -18.14 -14.10
CA ALA A 676 13.88 -17.62 -12.80
C ALA A 676 12.97 -16.38 -12.92
N ALA A 677 13.22 -15.52 -13.91
CA ALA A 677 12.39 -14.35 -14.17
C ALA A 677 11.02 -14.70 -14.75
N PHE A 678 10.94 -15.73 -15.58
CA PHE A 678 9.72 -16.19 -16.26
C PHE A 678 9.48 -17.67 -15.97
N PRO A 679 9.13 -18.03 -14.72
CA PRO A 679 8.83 -19.41 -14.39
C PRO A 679 7.63 -19.88 -15.23
N LYS A 680 7.71 -21.10 -15.75
CA LYS A 680 6.54 -21.74 -16.35
C LYS A 680 5.50 -21.90 -15.24
N ASN A 681 4.28 -21.39 -15.45
CA ASN A 681 3.16 -21.64 -14.54
C ASN A 681 3.07 -23.16 -14.31
N LYS A 682 3.17 -23.57 -13.04
CA LYS A 682 2.95 -24.96 -12.64
C LYS A 682 1.47 -25.26 -12.59
#